data_AF-A0A8S1NYX2-F1
#
_entry.id   AF-A0A8S1NYX2-F1
#
_cell.length_a   1.000
_cell.length_b   1.000
_cell.length_c   1.000
_cell.angle_alpha   90.00
_cell.angle_beta   90.00
_cell.angle_gamma   90.00
#
_symmetry.space_group_name_H-M   'P 1'
#
loop_
_entity.id
_entity.type
_entity.pdbx_description
1 polymer ?
#
loop_
_entity_poly.entity_id
_entity_poly.type
_entity_poly.pdbx_seq_one_letter_code
_entity_poly.pdbx_strand_id
1 'polypeptide(L)'
;MISATTKTALSSLFEMGVEYMTLIQHNENRYFIILGNTSIFFLKEGFDILEAKVSFQCIDRLIVSSQDIYLLQIHFNAKRPKNVPLKMNIHSLERRDLIKFIQQGWKTDYMHKFLEVRELPTYKGKFRDYNYQVTMLKKPQVELMENQEMYKYNMHMLNGYNIFFPNSYQNTKKGLYRNGQNKSQFTLQVSETNELEVLEHMHNHIDIQYYAEYYVHNALAEEEKYWITHSAPYFKRRNLYNDLAEWKCWQTRAKVIMKHQDEPQQGTKKKKAAKQIIEMEYAVIMMRRKYHPPYLENFVDIVLTFLYDPKCKVEDKNPEAEQEQQELEDQLQESENEEDGEEEKKNAGEAYIAAFKQLYSDYYWLNIMRDAADSIYASDLKPMDPIYKGFIQLMADSLVFDEDWMFYVQQKHQITPKIREILVIPIIQGFKILFNKSDNEKELDQNKRPAVILEGFRKSTKNQFSELKLSDKQKQEKDRIYIYKVSRYLASQLDGGYDSSFKFKTIMKAHNNYKDDVLKIFDFCLYSVSEQSGVSNDFIIEEVSKKFPKIAYQKYIFNERVMISFLDTDLFKEELLKKDQQQLYIDLLMHLLIHGKTTKLATCKHIITYHSKDKEQITEQIINLQKGLISPLLIVYQSDHPMLSTYACVALYNMCANSKEFKYQIMKENGIALINSKLSTNNQNVLLYTLKLIFSLMTIVQNIEAFLQLDIMNTLIGIIQKHKGFALYSAQVLAMCFKIYTKCISRDMDLRDKLDLFFQVVVLISDVYFVEIKDVDFLKAEAINTIFKICHLNIEDEKYLEKVQNGLMPYIIQLLQVPIEYELQQSIVKLMCLMIDKRLSFRDQWEVQTIVPIIEKFESHDPPINGADFLLKQLLLSDNK
;
A
#
# COMPACT_ATOMS: atom_id res chain seq x y z
N MET A 1 21.49 0.80 -9.35
CA MET A 1 22.42 -0.24 -8.86
C MET A 1 23.58 -0.34 -9.85
N ILE A 2 24.76 -0.77 -9.40
CA ILE A 2 25.92 -0.96 -10.28
C ILE A 2 25.85 -2.37 -10.89
N SER A 3 26.15 -2.52 -12.18
CA SER A 3 26.33 -3.86 -12.80
C SER A 3 27.33 -4.69 -12.00
N ALA A 4 27.17 -6.01 -11.91
CA ALA A 4 28.13 -6.88 -11.21
C ALA A 4 29.56 -6.73 -11.76
N THR A 5 29.70 -6.58 -13.09
CA THR A 5 30.99 -6.38 -13.77
C THR A 5 31.66 -5.07 -13.35
N THR A 6 30.95 -3.94 -13.44
CA THR A 6 31.46 -2.63 -12.98
C THR A 6 31.72 -2.63 -11.47
N LYS A 7 30.86 -3.26 -10.66
CA LYS A 7 31.08 -3.43 -9.22
C LYS A 7 32.39 -4.19 -8.97
N THR A 8 32.67 -5.24 -9.72
CA THR A 8 33.89 -6.06 -9.60
C THR A 8 35.12 -5.26 -10.02
N ALA A 9 35.06 -4.56 -11.16
CA ALA A 9 36.14 -3.73 -11.67
C ALA A 9 36.48 -2.58 -10.71
N LEU A 10 35.48 -1.85 -10.22
CA LEU A 10 35.67 -0.79 -9.23
C LEU A 10 36.12 -1.35 -7.88
N SER A 11 35.61 -2.52 -7.47
CA SER A 11 36.04 -3.14 -6.22
C SER A 11 37.51 -3.57 -6.28
N SER A 12 37.95 -4.06 -7.44
CA SER A 12 39.36 -4.35 -7.70
C SER A 12 40.20 -3.07 -7.76
N LEU A 13 39.72 -2.02 -8.43
CA LEU A 13 40.43 -0.74 -8.58
C LEU A 13 40.65 -0.02 -7.25
N PHE A 14 39.65 -0.07 -6.36
CA PHE A 14 39.72 0.58 -5.05
C PHE A 14 40.16 -0.34 -3.91
N GLU A 15 40.45 -1.61 -4.23
CA GLU A 15 40.82 -2.67 -3.28
C GLU A 15 39.81 -2.80 -2.11
N MET A 16 38.52 -2.62 -2.41
CA MET A 16 37.44 -2.74 -1.43
C MET A 16 36.09 -3.03 -2.08
N GLY A 17 35.18 -3.65 -1.33
CA GLY A 17 33.80 -3.85 -1.81
C GLY A 17 33.12 -2.50 -2.11
N VAL A 18 32.56 -2.38 -3.32
CA VAL A 18 31.74 -1.24 -3.75
C VAL A 18 30.27 -1.60 -3.67
N GLU A 19 29.49 -0.84 -2.91
CA GLU A 19 28.07 -1.15 -2.69
C GLU A 19 27.14 -0.29 -3.54
N TYR A 20 27.51 0.95 -3.84
CA TYR A 20 26.64 1.88 -4.55
C TYR A 20 27.45 2.91 -5.33
N MET A 21 26.91 3.35 -6.46
CA MET A 21 27.48 4.41 -7.27
C MET A 21 26.36 5.18 -7.95
N THR A 22 26.49 6.49 -7.97
CA THR A 22 25.54 7.38 -8.63
C THR A 22 26.25 8.61 -9.16
N LEU A 23 25.75 9.16 -10.26
CA LEU A 23 26.24 10.41 -10.81
C LEU A 23 25.67 11.57 -9.99
N ILE A 24 26.54 12.49 -9.60
CA ILE A 24 26.20 13.70 -8.86
C ILE A 24 26.82 14.92 -9.52
N GLN A 25 26.29 16.08 -9.14
CA GLN A 25 26.89 17.37 -9.47
C GLN A 25 27.25 18.11 -8.18
N HIS A 26 28.44 18.69 -8.18
CA HIS A 26 28.93 19.60 -7.14
C HIS A 26 29.61 20.79 -7.84
N ASN A 27 29.05 21.98 -7.64
CA ASN A 27 29.38 23.18 -8.41
C ASN A 27 29.21 22.89 -9.92
N GLU A 28 30.21 23.24 -10.74
CA GLU A 28 30.22 23.00 -12.19
C GLU A 28 30.69 21.59 -12.58
N ASN A 29 31.16 20.80 -11.62
CA ASN A 29 31.77 19.50 -11.91
C ASN A 29 30.78 18.35 -11.67
N ARG A 30 30.86 17.34 -12.55
CA ARG A 30 30.11 16.08 -12.43
C ARG A 30 31.03 14.95 -11.97
N TYR A 31 30.58 14.26 -10.93
CA TYR A 31 31.32 13.16 -10.31
C TYR A 31 30.42 11.95 -10.18
N PHE A 32 30.98 10.76 -10.36
CA PHE A 32 30.44 9.57 -9.75
C PHE A 32 30.86 9.53 -8.28
N ILE A 33 29.87 9.59 -7.39
CA ILE A 33 30.07 9.15 -6.01
C ILE A 33 30.01 7.63 -6.00
N ILE A 34 31.06 7.01 -5.48
CA ILE A 34 31.16 5.56 -5.30
C ILE A 34 31.30 5.29 -3.81
N LEU A 35 30.38 4.50 -3.25
CA LEU A 35 30.34 4.14 -1.84
C LEU A 35 30.97 2.76 -1.67
N GLY A 36 32.18 2.72 -1.13
CA GLY A 36 32.83 1.50 -0.69
C GLY A 36 32.42 1.11 0.74
N ASN A 37 32.99 0.03 1.26
CA ASN A 37 32.69 -0.44 2.62
C ASN A 37 33.10 0.55 3.73
N THR A 38 34.17 1.33 3.52
CA THR A 38 34.74 2.21 4.56
C THR A 38 34.96 3.66 4.09
N SER A 39 34.71 3.95 2.82
CA SER A 39 35.04 5.25 2.20
C SER A 39 34.09 5.61 1.06
N ILE A 40 33.98 6.91 0.80
CA ILE A 40 33.33 7.54 -0.35
C ILE A 40 34.42 7.97 -1.33
N PHE A 41 34.26 7.66 -2.61
CA PHE A 41 35.13 8.10 -3.69
C PHE A 41 34.38 9.07 -4.61
N PHE A 42 35.09 10.10 -5.06
CA PHE A 42 34.59 11.09 -6.02
C PHE A 42 35.40 10.93 -7.30
N LEU A 43 34.86 10.24 -8.28
CA LEU A 43 35.51 9.98 -9.57
C LEU A 43 34.89 10.91 -10.63
N LYS A 44 35.69 11.64 -11.41
CA LYS A 44 35.13 12.50 -12.48
C LYS A 44 34.36 11.66 -13.52
N GLU A 45 33.38 12.28 -14.18
CA GLU A 45 32.48 11.60 -15.15
C GLU A 45 33.25 10.83 -16.25
N GLY A 46 34.47 11.26 -16.61
CA GLY A 46 35.35 10.59 -17.58
C GLY A 46 36.08 9.34 -17.08
N PHE A 47 35.92 8.94 -15.80
CA PHE A 47 36.65 7.83 -15.16
C PHE A 47 38.18 7.95 -15.19
N ASP A 48 38.70 9.13 -15.51
CA ASP A 48 40.11 9.43 -15.71
C ASP A 48 40.79 9.95 -14.43
N ILE A 49 40.04 10.69 -13.61
CA ILE A 49 40.58 11.37 -12.42
C ILE A 49 39.74 11.02 -11.18
N LEU A 50 40.40 10.38 -10.20
CA LEU A 50 39.86 10.23 -8.85
C LEU A 50 40.15 11.50 -8.06
N GLU A 51 39.13 12.35 -7.89
CA GLU A 51 39.25 13.65 -7.23
C GLU A 51 39.54 13.47 -5.73
N ALA A 52 38.76 12.62 -5.05
CA ALA A 52 38.92 12.44 -3.60
C ALA A 52 38.50 11.05 -3.13
N LYS A 53 39.13 10.60 -2.03
CA LYS A 53 38.73 9.45 -1.21
C LYS A 53 38.50 9.92 0.21
N VAL A 54 37.28 9.76 0.73
CA VAL A 54 36.87 10.26 2.04
C VAL A 54 36.38 9.11 2.91
N SER A 55 37.05 8.87 4.04
CA SER A 55 36.59 7.90 5.04
C SER A 55 35.21 8.29 5.60
N PHE A 56 34.33 7.33 5.86
CA PHE A 56 33.02 7.64 6.47
C PHE A 56 33.16 8.35 7.82
N GLN A 57 34.22 8.11 8.58
CA GLN A 57 34.50 8.82 9.83
C GLN A 57 34.71 10.33 9.66
N CYS A 58 34.99 10.78 8.44
CA CYS A 58 35.11 12.20 8.15
C CYS A 58 33.75 12.88 8.01
N ILE A 59 32.63 12.14 7.96
CA ILE A 59 31.28 12.68 7.85
C ILE A 59 30.69 12.88 9.25
N ASP A 60 30.37 14.12 9.58
CA ASP A 60 29.75 14.48 10.85
C ASP A 60 28.23 14.36 10.80
N ARG A 61 27.62 14.81 9.69
CA ARG A 61 26.16 14.83 9.51
C ARG A 61 25.77 15.05 8.06
N LEU A 62 24.51 14.73 7.76
CA LEU A 62 23.84 15.09 6.51
C LEU A 62 22.78 16.17 6.78
N ILE A 63 22.69 17.15 5.89
CA ILE A 63 21.55 18.08 5.84
C ILE A 63 20.79 17.83 4.53
N VAL A 64 19.54 17.42 4.65
CA VAL A 64 18.64 17.16 3.53
C VAL A 64 17.80 18.40 3.30
N SER A 65 17.82 18.94 2.07
CA SER A 65 17.05 20.15 1.77
C SER A 65 15.56 19.83 1.83
N SER A 66 14.81 20.66 2.57
CA SER A 66 13.35 20.62 2.60
C SER A 66 12.71 21.37 1.43
N GLN A 67 13.51 22.15 0.67
CA GLN A 67 13.03 22.95 -0.46
C GLN A 67 13.35 22.32 -1.82
N ASP A 68 14.51 21.67 -1.94
CA ASP A 68 14.95 21.01 -3.18
C ASP A 68 15.01 19.49 -2.95
N ILE A 69 14.31 18.73 -3.78
CA ILE A 69 14.22 17.26 -3.67
C ILE A 69 15.46 16.50 -4.18
N TYR A 70 16.40 17.19 -4.82
CA TYR A 70 17.64 16.65 -5.38
C TYR A 70 18.88 17.07 -4.58
N LEU A 71 18.76 18.13 -3.77
CA LEU A 71 19.86 18.68 -2.99
C LEU A 71 20.01 18.00 -1.61
N LEU A 72 21.25 17.64 -1.28
CA LEU A 72 21.71 17.30 0.06
C LEU A 72 23.08 17.96 0.31
N GLN A 73 23.39 18.24 1.57
CA GLN A 73 24.70 18.78 1.97
C GLN A 73 25.39 17.79 2.91
N ILE A 74 26.60 17.37 2.55
CA ILE A 74 27.44 16.54 3.42
C ILE A 74 28.33 17.47 4.25
N HIS A 75 28.27 17.34 5.58
CA HIS A 75 29.16 18.05 6.49
C HIS A 75 30.29 17.12 6.88
N PHE A 76 31.50 17.54 6.60
CA PHE A 76 32.71 16.81 6.94
C PHE A 76 33.44 17.47 8.11
N ASN A 77 34.13 16.69 8.95
CA ASN A 77 35.01 17.23 9.99
C ASN A 77 36.39 17.66 9.43
N ALA A 78 37.22 18.15 10.34
CA ALA A 78 38.59 18.59 10.06
C ALA A 78 39.53 17.46 9.58
N LYS A 79 39.19 16.17 9.76
CA LYS A 79 40.06 15.05 9.36
C LYS A 79 39.94 14.66 7.88
N ARG A 80 39.00 15.26 7.14
CA ARG A 80 38.81 15.00 5.71
C ARG A 80 40.05 15.42 4.88
N PRO A 81 40.22 14.89 3.65
CA PRO A 81 41.25 15.36 2.72
C PRO A 81 41.16 16.87 2.45
N LYS A 82 42.31 17.55 2.30
CA LYS A 82 42.36 19.01 2.14
C LYS A 82 41.62 19.53 0.90
N ASN A 83 41.52 18.72 -0.15
CA ASN A 83 40.82 19.05 -1.38
C ASN A 83 39.29 18.85 -1.29
N VAL A 84 38.77 18.34 -0.17
CA VAL A 84 37.32 18.21 0.06
C VAL A 84 36.85 19.39 0.92
N PRO A 85 35.78 20.09 0.56
CA PRO A 85 35.27 21.22 1.36
C PRO A 85 34.67 20.74 2.70
N LEU A 86 34.60 21.62 3.71
CA LEU A 86 33.95 21.29 5.01
C LEU A 86 32.46 20.97 4.83
N LYS A 87 31.83 21.62 3.86
CA LYS A 87 30.42 21.43 3.49
C LYS A 87 30.37 21.25 1.98
N MET A 88 29.78 20.16 1.52
CA MET A 88 29.67 19.85 0.10
C MET A 88 28.20 19.76 -0.28
N ASN A 89 27.74 20.69 -1.12
CA ASN A 89 26.40 20.64 -1.70
C ASN A 89 26.40 19.65 -2.86
N ILE A 90 25.47 18.72 -2.85
CA ILE A 90 25.40 17.63 -3.82
C ILE A 90 24.00 17.60 -4.41
N HIS A 91 23.92 17.71 -5.73
CA HIS A 91 22.72 17.45 -6.50
C HIS A 91 22.74 16.02 -7.02
N SER A 92 21.70 15.25 -6.70
CA SER A 92 21.54 13.88 -7.15
C SER A 92 20.08 13.57 -7.46
N LEU A 93 19.84 12.98 -8.64
CA LEU A 93 18.53 12.43 -9.01
C LEU A 93 18.11 11.27 -8.08
N GLU A 94 19.09 10.55 -7.54
CA GLU A 94 18.91 9.42 -6.63
C GLU A 94 19.14 9.82 -5.17
N ARG A 95 18.87 11.09 -4.80
CA ARG A 95 19.12 11.63 -3.45
C ARG A 95 18.69 10.69 -2.32
N ARG A 96 17.50 10.08 -2.43
CA ARG A 96 16.96 9.17 -1.40
C ARG A 96 17.84 7.94 -1.20
N ASP A 97 18.25 7.30 -2.30
CA ASP A 97 19.08 6.10 -2.25
C ASP A 97 20.51 6.46 -1.82
N LEU A 98 21.06 7.55 -2.35
CA LEU A 98 22.35 8.08 -1.94
C LEU A 98 22.43 8.33 -0.42
N ILE A 99 21.42 8.99 0.18
CA ILE A 99 21.34 9.17 1.64
C ILE A 99 21.33 7.83 2.37
N LYS A 100 20.47 6.89 1.92
CA LYS A 100 20.33 5.58 2.55
C LYS A 100 21.66 4.81 2.55
N PHE A 101 22.36 4.77 1.42
CA PHE A 101 23.63 4.05 1.31
C PHE A 101 24.77 4.76 2.08
N ILE A 102 24.79 6.11 2.12
CA ILE A 102 25.76 6.83 2.97
C ILE A 102 25.52 6.52 4.45
N GLN A 103 24.27 6.54 4.91
CA GLN A 103 23.91 6.20 6.30
C GLN A 103 24.31 4.77 6.65
N GLN A 104 24.04 3.81 5.75
CA GLN A 104 24.40 2.42 5.94
C GLN A 104 25.92 2.23 5.99
N GLY A 105 26.67 2.78 5.03
CA GLY A 105 28.13 2.70 5.00
C GLY A 105 28.77 3.35 6.23
N TRP A 106 28.26 4.51 6.65
CA TRP A 106 28.72 5.18 7.88
C TRP A 106 28.45 4.35 9.13
N LYS A 107 27.24 3.81 9.27
CA LYS A 107 26.84 2.97 10.41
C LYS A 107 27.70 1.72 10.50
N THR A 108 27.93 1.05 9.36
CA THR A 108 28.78 -0.15 9.29
C THR A 108 30.24 0.17 9.64
N ASP A 109 30.81 1.26 9.10
CA ASP A 109 32.19 1.68 9.42
C ASP A 109 32.34 2.08 10.89
N TYR A 110 31.34 2.78 11.47
CA TYR A 110 31.31 3.16 12.87
C TYR A 110 31.23 1.92 13.78
N MET A 111 30.33 0.99 13.48
CA MET A 111 30.21 -0.29 14.20
C MET A 111 31.51 -1.09 14.14
N HIS A 112 32.13 -1.20 12.97
CA HIS A 112 33.37 -1.94 12.81
C HIS A 112 34.52 -1.36 13.65
N LYS A 113 34.61 -0.03 13.74
CA LYS A 113 35.74 0.64 14.41
C LYS A 113 35.54 0.86 15.91
N PHE A 114 34.31 1.09 16.35
CA PHE A 114 34.00 1.43 17.74
C PHE A 114 33.21 0.34 18.48
N LEU A 115 32.78 -0.71 17.77
CA LEU A 115 31.94 -1.79 18.31
C LEU A 115 30.60 -1.29 18.90
N GLU A 116 30.13 -0.14 18.42
CA GLU A 116 28.90 0.52 18.86
C GLU A 116 27.97 0.78 17.67
N VAL A 117 26.66 0.63 17.89
CA VAL A 117 25.65 0.96 16.87
C VAL A 117 25.25 2.42 17.04
N ARG A 118 25.56 3.23 16.03
CA ARG A 118 25.17 4.64 15.98
C ARG A 118 24.59 4.98 14.61
N GLU A 119 23.62 5.89 14.58
CA GLU A 119 23.06 6.43 13.35
C GLU A 119 23.77 7.73 12.96
N LEU A 120 24.00 7.92 11.65
CA LEU A 120 24.57 9.16 11.11
C LEU A 120 23.56 10.31 11.30
N PRO A 121 23.91 11.38 12.05
CA PRO A 121 22.99 12.50 12.27
C PRO A 121 22.52 13.08 10.93
N THR A 122 21.19 13.08 10.72
CA THR A 122 20.58 13.54 9.48
C THR A 122 19.48 14.53 9.82
N TYR A 123 19.61 15.75 9.31
CA TYR A 123 18.70 16.85 9.60
C TYR A 123 17.95 17.29 8.35
N LYS A 124 16.72 17.75 8.50
CA LYS A 124 16.02 18.50 7.45
C LYS A 124 16.31 19.98 7.65
N GLY A 125 16.87 20.63 6.65
CA GLY A 125 17.23 22.05 6.68
C GLY A 125 16.62 22.81 5.52
N LYS A 126 16.25 24.07 5.76
CA LYS A 126 16.01 25.03 4.67
C LYS A 126 17.37 25.59 4.25
N PHE A 127 17.89 25.13 3.13
CA PHE A 127 19.07 25.74 2.52
C PHE A 127 18.93 25.65 1.00
N ARG A 128 19.43 26.70 0.36
CA ARG A 128 19.58 26.80 -1.08
C ARG A 128 21.07 26.92 -1.35
N ASP A 129 21.51 26.33 -2.45
CA ASP A 129 22.83 26.63 -2.96
C ASP A 129 22.69 27.91 -3.79
N TYR A 130 23.23 29.04 -3.32
CA TYR A 130 23.05 30.34 -3.97
C TYR A 130 23.77 30.42 -5.33
N ASN A 131 24.77 29.56 -5.55
CA ASN A 131 25.41 29.37 -6.86
C ASN A 131 24.56 28.48 -7.79
N TYR A 132 23.46 27.94 -7.29
CA TYR A 132 22.52 27.11 -7.99
C TYR A 132 21.13 27.74 -7.81
N GLN A 133 20.86 28.84 -8.52
CA GLN A 133 19.52 29.39 -8.61
C GLN A 133 18.63 28.45 -9.43
N VAL A 134 18.15 27.38 -8.78
CA VAL A 134 16.91 26.74 -9.19
C VAL A 134 15.80 27.68 -8.75
N THR A 135 15.45 28.61 -9.62
CA THR A 135 14.05 29.05 -9.71
C THR A 135 13.25 27.76 -9.78
N MET A 136 12.38 27.58 -8.78
CA MET A 136 11.72 26.30 -8.51
C MET A 136 11.25 25.69 -9.83
N LEU A 137 11.86 24.56 -10.20
CA LEU A 137 11.16 23.56 -10.99
C LEU A 137 9.87 23.29 -10.21
N LYS A 138 8.78 23.99 -10.57
CA LYS A 138 7.51 23.29 -10.65
C LYS A 138 7.92 21.98 -11.32
N LYS A 139 7.70 20.85 -10.63
CA LYS A 139 7.50 19.57 -11.34
C LYS A 139 6.81 20.00 -12.61
N PRO A 140 7.30 19.70 -13.84
CA PRO A 140 6.44 19.89 -14.99
C PRO A 140 5.15 19.26 -14.53
N GLN A 141 4.15 20.11 -14.32
CA GLN A 141 2.82 19.60 -14.16
C GLN A 141 2.64 19.09 -15.58
N VAL A 142 3.04 17.84 -15.76
CA VAL A 142 2.23 16.94 -16.51
C VAL A 142 0.93 16.90 -15.70
N GLU A 143 0.18 18.02 -15.69
CA GLU A 143 -1.18 17.97 -16.14
C GLU A 143 -1.08 17.00 -17.30
N LEU A 144 -1.64 15.81 -17.09
CA LEU A 144 -2.03 14.99 -18.20
C LEU A 144 -2.81 15.95 -19.09
N MET A 145 -2.12 16.55 -20.06
CA MET A 145 -2.69 17.58 -20.88
C MET A 145 -3.81 16.87 -21.59
N GLU A 146 -5.05 17.27 -21.28
CA GLU A 146 -6.24 16.81 -21.98
C GLU A 146 -6.23 17.24 -23.46
N ASN A 147 -5.15 17.88 -23.93
CA ASN A 147 -4.80 18.00 -25.33
C ASN A 147 -4.42 16.63 -25.93
N GLN A 148 -5.45 15.85 -26.22
CA GLN A 148 -5.41 14.57 -26.93
C GLN A 148 -4.71 14.59 -28.30
N GLU A 149 -4.30 15.76 -28.80
CA GLU A 149 -3.69 15.89 -30.12
C GLU A 149 -2.16 15.74 -30.15
N MET A 150 -1.44 16.05 -29.06
CA MET A 150 0.03 16.12 -29.07
C MET A 150 0.72 14.76 -28.88
N TYR A 151 -0.02 13.75 -28.44
CA TYR A 151 0.45 12.36 -28.35
C TYR A 151 -0.37 11.43 -29.22
N LYS A 152 -0.47 11.74 -30.52
CA LYS A 152 -0.84 10.70 -31.47
C LYS A 152 0.30 9.69 -31.47
N TYR A 153 0.08 8.57 -30.80
CA TYR A 153 0.94 7.39 -30.89
C TYR A 153 0.45 6.53 -32.04
N ASN A 154 1.37 6.05 -32.87
CA ASN A 154 1.09 5.01 -33.83
C ASN A 154 1.26 3.65 -33.14
N MET A 155 0.25 2.78 -33.31
CA MET A 155 0.36 1.38 -32.94
C MET A 155 1.20 0.66 -33.99
N HIS A 156 2.25 -0.01 -33.55
CA HIS A 156 3.06 -0.87 -34.39
C HIS A 156 2.93 -2.32 -33.90
N MET A 157 2.83 -3.27 -34.83
CA MET A 157 2.72 -4.68 -34.52
C MET A 157 3.97 -5.42 -35.00
N LEU A 158 4.62 -6.19 -34.11
CA LEU A 158 5.75 -7.04 -34.45
C LEU A 158 5.63 -8.39 -33.73
N ASN A 159 5.60 -9.49 -34.49
CA ASN A 159 5.56 -10.86 -33.98
C ASN A 159 4.48 -11.11 -32.90
N GLY A 160 3.29 -10.50 -33.05
CA GLY A 160 2.16 -10.66 -32.10
C GLY A 160 2.21 -9.76 -30.87
N TYR A 161 3.10 -8.77 -30.86
CA TYR A 161 3.14 -7.71 -29.84
C TYR A 161 2.80 -6.37 -30.47
N ASN A 162 1.90 -5.64 -29.81
CA ASN A 162 1.61 -4.25 -30.09
C ASN A 162 2.50 -3.35 -29.22
N ILE A 163 2.97 -2.27 -29.81
CA ILE A 163 3.76 -1.23 -29.17
C ILE A 163 3.32 0.13 -29.69
N PHE A 164 3.35 1.15 -28.84
CA PHE A 164 2.93 2.51 -29.20
C PHE A 164 4.14 3.45 -29.20
N PHE A 165 4.36 4.15 -30.31
CA PHE A 165 5.44 5.15 -30.47
C PHE A 165 4.89 6.50 -30.92
N PRO A 166 5.55 7.62 -30.57
CA PRO A 166 5.20 8.92 -31.15
C PRO A 166 5.20 8.87 -32.68
N ASN A 167 4.24 9.55 -33.31
CA ASN A 167 4.09 9.58 -34.77
C ASN A 167 5.34 10.05 -35.55
N SER A 168 6.28 10.73 -34.90
CA SER A 168 7.56 11.15 -35.49
C SER A 168 8.49 9.98 -35.86
N TYR A 169 8.26 8.79 -35.29
CA TYR A 169 9.01 7.58 -35.62
C TYR A 169 8.39 6.84 -36.80
N GLN A 170 9.17 6.69 -37.87
CA GLN A 170 8.77 5.93 -39.05
C GLN A 170 9.52 4.60 -39.12
N ASN A 171 8.80 3.53 -39.43
CA ASN A 171 9.38 2.21 -39.61
C ASN A 171 10.17 2.17 -40.93
N THR A 172 11.48 1.99 -40.83
CA THR A 172 12.40 2.01 -41.98
C THR A 172 12.76 0.60 -42.46
N LYS A 173 12.80 -0.37 -41.53
CA LYS A 173 13.04 -1.79 -41.77
C LYS A 173 12.34 -2.56 -40.66
N LYS A 174 11.91 -3.80 -40.87
CA LYS A 174 11.21 -4.62 -39.84
C LYS A 174 11.91 -4.52 -38.47
N GLY A 175 11.28 -3.81 -37.53
CA GLY A 175 11.78 -3.59 -36.17
C GLY A 175 12.65 -2.33 -35.98
N LEU A 176 13.13 -1.66 -37.03
CA LEU A 176 13.93 -0.43 -36.97
C LEU A 176 13.08 0.80 -37.29
N TYR A 177 13.03 1.74 -36.36
CA TYR A 177 12.27 2.99 -36.45
C TYR A 177 13.23 4.17 -36.33
N ARG A 178 13.04 5.18 -37.18
CA ARG A 178 13.87 6.41 -37.17
C ARG A 178 12.99 7.64 -36.99
N ASN A 179 13.45 8.57 -36.17
CA ASN A 179 12.83 9.89 -36.07
C ASN A 179 13.41 10.80 -37.17
N GLY A 180 12.54 11.30 -38.05
CA GLY A 180 12.94 12.18 -39.15
C GLY A 180 13.53 13.53 -38.72
N GLN A 181 13.23 13.99 -37.50
CA GLN A 181 13.67 15.30 -36.98
C GLN A 181 15.02 15.23 -36.25
N ASN A 182 15.22 14.25 -35.37
CA ASN A 182 16.31 14.28 -34.38
C ASN A 182 17.39 13.20 -34.59
N LYS A 183 17.40 12.53 -35.75
CA LYS A 183 18.32 11.42 -36.08
C LYS A 183 18.35 10.26 -35.07
N SER A 184 17.42 10.21 -34.11
CA SER A 184 17.31 9.13 -33.13
C SER A 184 16.83 7.85 -33.81
N GLN A 185 17.36 6.72 -33.33
CA GLN A 185 17.08 5.41 -33.88
C GLN A 185 16.59 4.50 -32.77
N PHE A 186 15.56 3.73 -33.07
CA PHE A 186 14.98 2.77 -32.16
C PHE A 186 14.88 1.41 -32.86
N THR A 187 15.30 0.33 -32.21
CA THR A 187 15.12 -1.03 -32.72
C THR A 187 14.34 -1.88 -31.73
N LEU A 188 13.24 -2.48 -32.20
CA LEU A 188 12.48 -3.52 -31.52
C LEU A 188 12.84 -4.88 -32.11
N GLN A 189 13.29 -5.78 -31.26
CA GLN A 189 13.48 -7.20 -31.58
C GLN A 189 12.60 -8.03 -30.65
N VAL A 190 11.92 -9.02 -31.22
CA VAL A 190 11.11 -9.99 -30.46
C VAL A 190 11.64 -11.37 -30.83
N SER A 191 12.17 -12.10 -29.85
CA SER A 191 12.68 -13.46 -30.06
C SER A 191 11.56 -14.41 -30.45
N GLU A 192 11.92 -15.50 -31.11
CA GLU A 192 11.02 -16.65 -31.22
C GLU A 192 10.89 -17.34 -29.84
N THR A 193 9.84 -18.14 -29.68
CA THR A 193 9.65 -18.95 -28.48
C THR A 193 10.69 -20.06 -28.48
N ASN A 194 11.58 -20.09 -27.50
CA ASN A 194 12.57 -21.15 -27.38
C ASN A 194 11.89 -22.49 -27.01
N GLU A 195 12.34 -23.58 -27.62
CA GLU A 195 11.94 -24.93 -27.24
C GLU A 195 12.49 -25.30 -25.85
N LEU A 196 11.78 -26.16 -25.12
CA LEU A 196 12.14 -26.52 -23.74
C LEU A 196 13.57 -27.09 -23.66
N GLU A 197 13.95 -27.92 -24.64
CA GLU A 197 15.28 -28.52 -24.73
C GLU A 197 16.39 -27.47 -24.88
N VAL A 198 16.13 -26.38 -25.61
CA VAL A 198 17.08 -25.27 -25.78
C VAL A 198 17.27 -24.52 -24.47
N LEU A 199 16.19 -24.33 -23.70
CA LEU A 199 16.22 -23.62 -22.42
C LEU A 199 17.02 -24.37 -21.34
N GLU A 200 16.98 -25.70 -21.32
CA GLU A 200 17.76 -26.53 -20.40
C GLU A 200 19.27 -26.34 -20.55
N HIS A 201 19.73 -25.99 -21.76
CA HIS A 201 21.15 -25.81 -22.08
C HIS A 201 21.61 -24.34 -21.98
N MET A 202 20.68 -23.39 -21.80
CA MET A 202 20.97 -21.96 -21.74
C MET A 202 21.24 -21.48 -20.29
N HIS A 203 22.28 -22.02 -19.65
CA HIS A 203 22.62 -21.70 -18.24
C HIS A 203 22.80 -20.19 -17.95
N ASN A 204 23.32 -19.42 -18.92
CA ASN A 204 23.56 -17.97 -18.77
C ASN A 204 22.35 -17.09 -19.14
N HIS A 205 21.32 -17.62 -19.82
CA HIS A 205 20.15 -16.81 -20.18
C HIS A 205 19.18 -16.63 -19.02
N ILE A 206 19.31 -17.36 -17.91
CA ILE A 206 18.41 -17.26 -16.75
C ILE A 206 18.47 -15.86 -16.12
N ASP A 207 19.67 -15.26 -16.08
CA ASP A 207 19.88 -13.92 -15.55
C ASP A 207 19.68 -12.85 -16.64
N ILE A 208 18.53 -12.20 -16.59
CA ILE A 208 18.17 -11.12 -17.52
C ILE A 208 19.12 -9.91 -17.43
N GLN A 209 19.74 -9.68 -16.27
CA GLN A 209 20.76 -8.63 -16.12
C GLN A 209 21.96 -8.95 -16.99
N TYR A 210 22.54 -10.14 -16.79
CA TYR A 210 23.71 -10.58 -17.53
C TYR A 210 23.43 -10.56 -19.04
N TYR A 211 22.25 -11.03 -19.44
CA TYR A 211 21.88 -11.06 -20.85
C TYR A 211 21.74 -9.66 -21.46
N ALA A 212 21.16 -8.69 -20.74
CA ALA A 212 21.07 -7.31 -21.20
C ALA A 212 22.45 -6.64 -21.34
N GLU A 213 23.35 -6.86 -20.37
CA GLU A 213 24.73 -6.36 -20.42
C GLU A 213 25.53 -7.01 -21.55
N TYR A 214 25.44 -8.33 -21.71
CA TYR A 214 26.04 -9.08 -22.80
C TYR A 214 25.56 -8.58 -24.17
N TYR A 215 24.26 -8.30 -24.30
CA TYR A 215 23.69 -7.74 -25.52
C TYR A 215 24.30 -6.38 -25.86
N VAL A 216 24.46 -5.48 -24.88
CA VAL A 216 25.12 -4.18 -25.08
C VAL A 216 26.59 -4.36 -25.48
N HIS A 217 27.32 -5.27 -24.81
CA HIS A 217 28.72 -5.54 -25.12
C HIS A 217 28.91 -6.03 -26.56
N ASN A 218 28.07 -6.96 -27.02
CA ASN A 218 28.11 -7.46 -28.39
C ASN A 218 27.71 -6.39 -29.40
N ALA A 219 26.67 -5.60 -29.11
CA ALA A 219 26.19 -4.55 -30.01
C ALA A 219 27.22 -3.43 -30.22
N LEU A 220 28.09 -3.19 -29.22
CA LEU A 220 29.10 -2.14 -29.25
C LEU A 220 30.54 -2.69 -29.40
N ALA A 221 30.70 -3.98 -29.72
CA ALA A 221 32.02 -4.64 -29.76
C ALA A 221 32.96 -4.05 -30.81
N GLU A 222 32.42 -3.48 -31.89
CA GLU A 222 33.18 -2.86 -32.98
C GLU A 222 33.58 -1.41 -32.69
N GLU A 223 33.04 -0.80 -31.62
CA GLU A 223 33.28 0.60 -31.27
C GLU A 223 34.55 0.74 -30.43
N GLU A 224 35.34 1.79 -30.69
CA GLU A 224 36.65 1.94 -30.06
C GLU A 224 36.58 2.14 -28.54
N LYS A 225 35.56 2.84 -28.06
CA LYS A 225 35.37 3.15 -26.64
C LYS A 225 33.88 3.24 -26.31
N TYR A 226 33.44 2.40 -25.38
CA TYR A 226 32.15 2.51 -24.73
C TYR A 226 32.25 2.08 -23.27
N TRP A 227 31.29 2.52 -22.45
CA TRP A 227 31.15 2.04 -21.07
C TRP A 227 29.70 2.08 -20.64
N ILE A 228 29.30 1.12 -19.81
CA ILE A 228 27.95 1.04 -19.23
C ILE A 228 27.84 2.10 -18.14
N THR A 229 26.92 3.05 -18.32
CA THR A 229 26.64 4.13 -17.35
C THR A 229 25.54 3.77 -16.36
N HIS A 230 24.65 2.85 -16.72
CA HIS A 230 23.53 2.42 -15.89
C HIS A 230 23.15 0.97 -16.20
N SER A 231 22.87 0.16 -15.18
CA SER A 231 22.35 -1.20 -15.33
C SER A 231 21.47 -1.53 -14.13
N ALA A 232 20.16 -1.66 -14.33
CA ALA A 232 19.20 -1.78 -13.23
C ALA A 232 17.94 -2.56 -13.64
N PRO A 233 17.24 -3.17 -12.68
CA PRO A 233 15.92 -3.74 -12.95
C PRO A 233 14.98 -2.65 -13.43
N TYR A 234 14.26 -2.93 -14.51
CA TYR A 234 13.23 -2.04 -15.02
C TYR A 234 11.86 -2.55 -14.57
N PHE A 235 11.10 -1.71 -13.90
CA PHE A 235 9.75 -2.03 -13.47
C PHE A 235 8.77 -1.42 -14.46
N LYS A 236 8.13 -2.27 -15.25
CA LYS A 236 7.09 -1.86 -16.19
C LYS A 236 5.97 -1.15 -15.41
N ARG A 237 5.75 0.14 -15.71
CA ARG A 237 4.79 1.03 -15.05
C ARG A 237 3.35 0.78 -15.52
N ARG A 238 3.18 0.29 -16.75
CA ARG A 238 1.87 -0.03 -17.34
C ARG A 238 1.81 -1.50 -17.71
N ASN A 239 1.36 -2.35 -16.78
CA ASN A 239 0.82 -3.64 -17.20
C ASN A 239 -0.64 -3.38 -17.55
N LEU A 240 -0.97 -3.30 -18.85
CA LEU A 240 -2.36 -3.14 -19.28
C LEU A 240 -3.19 -4.22 -18.57
N TYR A 241 -4.36 -3.81 -18.04
CA TYR A 241 -5.15 -4.49 -17.00
C TYR A 241 -5.53 -5.97 -17.25
N ASN A 242 -5.17 -6.53 -18.42
CA ASN A 242 -5.55 -7.85 -18.89
C ASN A 242 -4.36 -8.75 -19.31
N ASP A 243 -3.11 -8.27 -19.29
CA ASP A 243 -1.95 -9.14 -19.54
C ASP A 243 -1.57 -9.87 -18.25
N LEU A 244 -2.04 -11.12 -18.15
CA LEU A 244 -1.72 -11.98 -17.01
C LEU A 244 -0.24 -12.38 -16.96
N ALA A 245 0.58 -12.14 -17.98
CA ALA A 245 1.98 -12.57 -17.90
C ALA A 245 2.78 -11.78 -16.85
N GLU A 246 3.68 -12.47 -16.13
CA GLU A 246 4.70 -11.83 -15.32
C GLU A 246 5.81 -11.31 -16.26
N TRP A 247 6.17 -10.04 -16.10
CA TRP A 247 7.26 -9.42 -16.86
C TRP A 247 8.48 -9.25 -15.95
N LYS A 248 9.62 -9.78 -16.38
CA LYS A 248 10.92 -9.43 -15.82
C LYS A 248 11.62 -8.53 -16.81
N CYS A 249 12.01 -7.32 -16.40
CA CYS A 249 12.70 -6.40 -17.30
C CYS A 249 13.99 -5.88 -16.69
N TRP A 250 14.94 -5.57 -17.56
CA TRP A 250 16.23 -4.99 -17.20
C TRP A 250 16.59 -3.87 -18.16
N GLN A 251 17.08 -2.76 -17.61
CA GLN A 251 17.50 -1.59 -18.38
C GLN A 251 19.01 -1.40 -18.24
N THR A 252 19.70 -1.34 -19.38
CA THR A 252 21.14 -1.07 -19.47
C THR A 252 21.37 0.14 -20.36
N ARG A 253 22.24 1.06 -19.95
CA ARG A 253 22.67 2.24 -20.73
C ARG A 253 24.18 2.25 -20.86
N ALA A 254 24.67 2.64 -22.01
CA ALA A 254 26.07 2.83 -22.29
C ALA A 254 26.28 4.16 -23.02
N LYS A 255 27.39 4.82 -22.71
CA LYS A 255 27.93 5.90 -23.55
C LYS A 255 28.89 5.27 -24.55
N VAL A 256 28.79 5.68 -25.81
CA VAL A 256 29.61 5.19 -26.90
C VAL A 256 30.25 6.36 -27.64
N ILE A 257 31.53 6.24 -27.93
CA ILE A 257 32.29 7.22 -28.70
C ILE A 257 32.41 6.69 -30.13
N MET A 258 31.58 7.20 -31.03
CA MET A 258 31.58 6.79 -32.44
C MET A 258 32.49 7.70 -33.26
N LYS A 259 33.24 7.09 -34.18
CA LYS A 259 33.95 7.85 -35.22
C LYS A 259 32.94 8.26 -36.29
N HIS A 260 32.73 9.56 -36.47
CA HIS A 260 31.92 10.05 -37.59
C HIS A 260 32.57 9.58 -38.90
N GLN A 261 31.93 8.63 -39.58
CA GLN A 261 32.24 8.34 -40.97
C GLN A 261 31.52 9.41 -41.79
N ASP A 262 32.21 10.51 -42.08
CA ASP A 262 31.71 11.45 -43.09
C ASP A 262 31.55 10.67 -44.41
N GLU A 263 30.31 10.36 -44.78
CA GLU A 263 30.02 9.99 -46.16
C GLU A 263 30.52 11.16 -47.02
N PRO A 264 31.45 10.92 -47.97
CA PRO A 264 32.01 11.99 -48.77
C PRO A 264 30.89 12.66 -49.57
N GLN A 265 30.42 13.82 -49.11
CA GLN A 265 29.50 14.65 -49.89
C GLN A 265 30.21 15.02 -51.20
N GLN A 266 29.70 14.45 -52.30
CA GLN A 266 30.24 14.67 -53.62
C GLN A 266 30.15 16.16 -53.98
N GLY A 267 31.27 16.87 -53.99
CA GLY A 267 31.37 18.16 -54.70
C GLY A 267 32.10 19.31 -54.01
N THR A 268 32.45 19.25 -52.73
CA THR A 268 33.09 20.37 -52.04
C THR A 268 34.59 20.14 -51.79
N LYS A 269 35.41 21.13 -52.16
CA LYS A 269 36.89 21.09 -52.11
C LYS A 269 37.38 20.81 -50.69
N LYS A 270 38.25 19.79 -50.58
CA LYS A 270 38.98 19.29 -49.39
C LYS A 270 39.42 20.40 -48.41
N LYS A 271 38.57 20.78 -47.47
CA LYS A 271 39.01 21.25 -46.15
C LYS A 271 39.30 20.00 -45.32
N LYS A 272 40.43 19.97 -44.60
CA LYS A 272 40.75 18.90 -43.62
C LYS A 272 39.60 18.85 -42.61
N ALA A 273 38.65 17.94 -42.80
CA ALA A 273 37.61 17.66 -41.83
C ALA A 273 38.31 17.16 -40.57
N ALA A 274 38.27 17.95 -39.50
CA ALA A 274 38.65 17.46 -38.19
C ALA A 274 37.73 16.27 -37.90
N LYS A 275 38.30 15.10 -37.55
CA LYS A 275 37.52 13.92 -37.14
C LYS A 275 36.63 14.35 -35.98
N GLN A 276 35.36 14.60 -36.25
CA GLN A 276 34.41 14.96 -35.22
C GLN A 276 34.07 13.70 -34.45
N ILE A 277 34.45 13.67 -33.19
CA ILE A 277 34.09 12.59 -32.27
C ILE A 277 32.65 12.87 -31.82
N ILE A 278 31.73 11.95 -32.12
CA ILE A 278 30.35 12.00 -31.62
C ILE A 278 30.25 11.07 -30.43
N GLU A 279 29.78 11.62 -29.31
CA GLU A 279 29.36 10.81 -28.16
C GLU A 279 27.87 10.52 -28.34
N MET A 280 27.49 9.26 -28.33
CA MET A 280 26.08 8.85 -28.36
C MET A 280 25.73 8.10 -27.08
N GLU A 281 24.44 8.07 -26.76
CA GLU A 281 23.89 7.17 -25.75
C GLU A 281 23.21 5.98 -26.41
N TYR A 282 23.59 4.78 -25.95
CA TYR A 282 22.98 3.52 -26.33
C TYR A 282 22.25 2.92 -25.12
N ALA A 283 20.95 2.72 -25.23
CA ALA A 283 20.14 2.13 -24.17
C ALA A 283 19.45 0.85 -24.65
N VAL A 284 19.37 -0.14 -23.77
CA VAL A 284 18.68 -1.41 -23.98
C VAL A 284 17.69 -1.63 -22.84
N ILE A 285 16.43 -1.91 -23.16
CA ILE A 285 15.47 -2.49 -22.22
C ILE A 285 15.19 -3.91 -22.71
N MET A 286 15.69 -4.88 -21.95
CA MET A 286 15.42 -6.29 -22.13
C MET A 286 14.15 -6.62 -21.34
N MET A 287 13.13 -7.15 -21.99
CA MET A 287 11.88 -7.56 -21.36
C MET A 287 11.66 -9.04 -21.61
N ARG A 288 11.58 -9.82 -20.53
CA ARG A 288 11.27 -11.23 -20.58
C ARG A 288 9.84 -11.44 -20.12
N ARG A 289 9.01 -11.95 -21.02
CA ARG A 289 7.66 -12.38 -20.68
C ARG A 289 7.69 -13.82 -20.19
N LYS A 290 7.28 -14.05 -18.94
CA LYS A 290 7.03 -15.39 -18.43
C LYS A 290 5.58 -15.77 -18.67
N TYR A 291 5.33 -16.93 -19.25
CA TYR A 291 4.00 -17.52 -19.17
C TYR A 291 3.75 -17.94 -17.72
N HIS A 292 2.55 -17.65 -17.19
CA HIS A 292 2.21 -17.98 -15.82
C HIS A 292 2.29 -19.50 -15.58
N PRO A 293 2.88 -19.98 -14.48
CA PRO A 293 2.74 -21.38 -14.10
C PRO A 293 1.24 -21.74 -14.00
N PRO A 294 0.79 -22.88 -14.56
CA PRO A 294 1.59 -24.04 -14.99
C PRO A 294 1.91 -24.08 -16.50
N TYR A 295 1.80 -22.97 -17.23
CA TYR A 295 2.29 -22.91 -18.61
C TYR A 295 3.82 -22.94 -18.58
N LEU A 296 4.42 -23.91 -19.27
CA LEU A 296 5.86 -24.18 -19.35
C LEU A 296 6.71 -22.91 -19.48
N GLU A 297 7.93 -22.92 -18.94
CA GLU A 297 8.88 -21.78 -18.89
C GLU A 297 9.44 -21.35 -20.27
N ASN A 298 8.64 -21.39 -21.33
CA ASN A 298 9.05 -20.93 -22.65
C ASN A 298 8.95 -19.40 -22.70
N PHE A 299 10.01 -18.67 -22.34
CA PHE A 299 9.98 -17.21 -22.33
C PHE A 299 10.19 -16.60 -23.72
N VAL A 300 9.59 -15.43 -23.95
CA VAL A 300 9.85 -14.57 -25.11
C VAL A 300 10.64 -13.36 -24.62
N ASP A 301 11.83 -13.16 -25.20
CA ASP A 301 12.69 -12.01 -24.93
C ASP A 301 12.39 -10.92 -25.96
N ILE A 302 12.06 -9.73 -25.45
CA ILE A 302 11.81 -8.53 -26.24
C ILE A 302 12.94 -7.56 -25.93
N VAL A 303 13.69 -7.18 -26.95
CA VAL A 303 14.81 -6.24 -26.84
C VAL A 303 14.41 -4.92 -27.47
N LEU A 304 14.44 -3.87 -26.66
CA LEU A 304 14.26 -2.49 -27.08
C LEU A 304 15.60 -1.80 -27.05
N THR A 305 16.16 -1.48 -28.22
CA THR A 305 17.39 -0.71 -28.32
C THR A 305 17.10 0.72 -28.75
N PHE A 306 17.82 1.66 -28.16
CA PHE A 306 17.68 3.08 -28.44
C PHE A 306 19.07 3.69 -28.61
N LEU A 307 19.32 4.31 -29.75
CA LEU A 307 20.56 5.02 -30.04
C LEU A 307 20.24 6.49 -30.28
N TYR A 308 20.89 7.37 -29.53
CA TYR A 308 20.60 8.80 -29.52
C TYR A 308 21.88 9.64 -29.48
N ASP A 309 21.89 10.71 -30.29
CA ASP A 309 22.95 11.73 -30.31
C ASP A 309 22.51 12.92 -29.44
N PRO A 310 23.11 13.14 -28.25
CA PRO A 310 22.81 14.26 -27.36
C PRO A 310 23.05 15.63 -27.97
N LYS A 311 23.89 15.72 -29.01
CA LYS A 311 24.23 16.98 -29.66
C LYS A 311 23.24 17.35 -30.77
N CYS A 312 22.32 16.46 -31.13
CA CYS A 312 21.29 16.78 -32.10
C CYS A 312 20.30 17.77 -31.46
N LYS A 313 20.40 19.04 -31.84
CA LYS A 313 19.44 20.07 -31.41
C LYS A 313 18.05 19.62 -31.82
N VAL A 314 17.21 19.36 -30.83
CA VAL A 314 15.79 19.18 -31.07
C VAL A 314 15.27 20.56 -31.39
N GLU A 315 14.95 20.81 -32.66
CA GLU A 315 14.15 21.96 -33.05
C GLU A 315 12.72 21.71 -32.58
N ASP A 316 12.53 21.69 -31.26
CA ASP A 316 11.20 21.68 -30.68
C ASP A 316 10.66 23.10 -30.89
N LYS A 317 9.85 23.27 -31.94
CA LYS A 317 8.97 24.44 -32.10
C LYS A 317 7.83 24.35 -31.10
N ASN A 318 8.14 24.10 -29.83
CA ASN A 318 7.16 24.10 -28.77
C ASN A 318 7.00 25.56 -28.32
N PRO A 319 5.87 26.22 -28.66
CA PRO A 319 5.67 27.63 -28.37
C PRO A 319 5.74 27.93 -26.87
N GLU A 320 5.38 26.97 -26.02
CA GLU A 320 5.43 27.11 -24.56
C GLU A 320 6.86 27.00 -24.02
N ALA A 321 7.73 26.17 -24.62
CA ALA A 321 9.15 26.13 -24.25
C ALA A 321 9.89 27.38 -24.74
N GLU A 322 9.50 27.93 -25.90
CA GLU A 322 9.96 29.24 -26.36
C GLU A 322 9.45 30.36 -25.44
N GLN A 323 8.22 30.26 -24.92
CA GLN A 323 7.66 31.24 -23.98
C GLN A 323 8.29 31.16 -22.58
N GLU A 324 8.52 29.97 -22.03
CA GLU A 324 9.29 29.79 -20.78
C GLU A 324 10.75 30.25 -20.95
N GLN A 325 11.34 30.05 -22.13
CA GLN A 325 12.68 30.56 -22.45
C GLN A 325 12.68 32.08 -22.54
N GLN A 326 11.67 32.68 -23.17
CA GLN A 326 11.51 34.13 -23.26
C GLN A 326 11.31 34.74 -21.87
N GLU A 327 10.46 34.15 -21.02
CA GLU A 327 10.25 34.60 -19.63
C GLU A 327 11.52 34.48 -18.77
N LEU A 328 12.35 33.46 -18.99
CA LEU A 328 13.62 33.30 -18.30
C LEU A 328 14.67 34.31 -18.80
N GLU A 329 14.71 34.56 -20.11
CA GLU A 329 15.57 35.57 -20.74
C GLU A 329 15.18 36.99 -20.29
N ASP A 330 13.88 37.27 -20.17
CA ASP A 330 13.33 38.54 -19.67
C ASP A 330 13.64 38.72 -18.17
N GLN A 331 13.52 37.65 -17.35
CA GLN A 331 13.93 37.68 -15.92
C GLN A 331 15.44 37.88 -15.73
N LEU A 332 16.25 37.32 -16.63
CA LEU A 332 17.69 37.52 -16.62
C LEU A 332 18.05 38.96 -17.03
N GLN A 333 17.39 39.52 -18.06
CA GLN A 333 17.55 40.93 -18.46
C GLN A 333 17.10 41.91 -17.37
N GLU A 334 16.05 41.60 -16.60
CA GLU A 334 15.67 42.43 -15.44
C GLU A 334 16.71 42.41 -14.31
N SER A 335 17.48 41.31 -14.18
CA SER A 335 18.57 41.18 -13.21
C SER A 335 19.90 41.81 -13.63
N GLU A 336 20.04 42.21 -14.90
CA GLU A 336 21.23 42.90 -15.45
C GLU A 336 21.28 44.39 -15.05
N ASN A 337 20.24 44.97 -14.44
CA ASN A 337 20.21 46.39 -14.03
C ASN A 337 20.79 46.68 -12.63
N GLU A 338 21.44 45.72 -11.96
CA GLU A 338 22.14 45.93 -10.69
C GLU A 338 23.65 45.70 -10.84
N GLU A 339 24.41 46.80 -10.79
CA GLU A 339 25.85 46.89 -11.12
C GLU A 339 26.77 46.00 -10.26
N ASP A 340 27.88 45.59 -10.91
CA ASP A 340 29.07 44.86 -10.43
C ASP A 340 28.95 43.32 -10.27
N GLY A 341 29.03 42.62 -11.41
CA GLY A 341 29.31 41.18 -11.51
C GLY A 341 28.91 40.49 -12.83
N GLU A 342 28.80 41.25 -13.93
CA GLU A 342 27.98 40.89 -15.11
C GLU A 342 28.56 39.76 -15.99
N GLU A 343 29.87 39.66 -16.18
CA GLU A 343 30.44 38.71 -17.15
C GLU A 343 30.50 37.27 -16.60
N GLU A 344 30.70 37.09 -15.29
CA GLU A 344 30.62 35.77 -14.64
C GLU A 344 29.18 35.27 -14.54
N LYS A 345 28.21 36.16 -14.25
CA LYS A 345 26.78 35.82 -14.20
C LYS A 345 26.25 35.38 -15.57
N LYS A 346 26.63 36.07 -16.65
CA LYS A 346 26.21 35.72 -18.02
C LYS A 346 26.78 34.38 -18.48
N ASN A 347 28.07 34.15 -18.26
CA ASN A 347 28.71 32.86 -18.59
C ASN A 347 28.13 31.70 -17.77
N ALA A 348 27.81 31.92 -16.50
CA ALA A 348 27.12 30.94 -15.67
C ALA A 348 25.70 30.65 -16.15
N GLY A 349 24.96 31.66 -16.63
CA GLY A 349 23.63 31.52 -17.23
C GLY A 349 23.63 30.71 -18.52
N GLU A 350 24.57 30.97 -19.44
CA GLU A 350 24.69 30.20 -20.69
C GLU A 350 25.09 28.74 -20.43
N ALA A 351 26.04 28.50 -19.50
CA ALA A 351 26.42 27.16 -19.07
C ALA A 351 25.25 26.41 -18.40
N TYR A 352 24.42 27.12 -17.63
CA TYR A 352 23.20 26.59 -17.02
C TYR A 352 22.16 26.17 -18.05
N ILE A 353 21.85 27.02 -19.04
CA ILE A 353 20.91 26.71 -20.12
C ILE A 353 21.38 25.49 -20.90
N ALA A 354 22.69 25.38 -21.15
CA ALA A 354 23.27 24.22 -21.82
C ALA A 354 23.14 22.93 -20.98
N ALA A 355 23.44 22.98 -19.68
CA ALA A 355 23.31 21.83 -18.77
C ALA A 355 21.85 21.40 -18.58
N PHE A 356 20.92 22.36 -18.51
CA PHE A 356 19.48 22.10 -18.42
C PHE A 356 18.95 21.45 -19.71
N LYS A 357 19.29 22.01 -20.89
CA LYS A 357 18.93 21.42 -22.18
C LYS A 357 19.43 19.98 -22.29
N GLN A 358 20.65 19.71 -21.82
CA GLN A 358 21.19 18.36 -21.79
C GLN A 358 20.43 17.44 -20.83
N LEU A 359 20.16 17.85 -19.60
CA LEU A 359 19.46 17.04 -18.60
C LEU A 359 18.00 16.76 -18.97
N TYR A 360 17.31 17.77 -19.52
CA TYR A 360 15.94 17.65 -20.04
C TYR A 360 15.90 16.72 -21.24
N SER A 361 16.86 16.85 -22.16
CA SER A 361 17.03 15.92 -23.27
C SER A 361 17.17 14.48 -22.74
N ASP A 362 18.17 14.22 -21.89
CA ASP A 362 18.45 12.89 -21.34
C ASP A 362 17.21 12.26 -20.69
N TYR A 363 16.38 13.07 -20.01
CA TYR A 363 15.15 12.61 -19.39
C TYR A 363 14.04 12.33 -20.40
N TYR A 364 13.89 13.17 -21.42
CA TYR A 364 12.85 13.06 -22.44
C TYR A 364 12.99 11.78 -23.27
N TRP A 365 14.19 11.46 -23.78
CA TRP A 365 14.37 10.25 -24.60
C TRP A 365 14.23 8.97 -23.77
N LEU A 366 14.68 9.01 -22.52
CA LEU A 366 14.52 7.91 -21.58
C LEU A 366 13.04 7.61 -21.32
N ASN A 367 12.21 8.66 -21.22
CA ASN A 367 10.78 8.50 -21.11
C ASN A 367 10.17 7.92 -22.37
N ILE A 368 10.59 8.33 -23.57
CA ILE A 368 10.11 7.70 -24.82
C ILE A 368 10.42 6.19 -24.82
N MET A 369 11.65 5.81 -24.47
CA MET A 369 12.05 4.41 -24.42
C MET A 369 11.25 3.60 -23.39
N ARG A 370 11.02 4.19 -22.20
CA ARG A 370 10.24 3.55 -21.13
C ARG A 370 8.76 3.52 -21.47
N ASP A 371 8.21 4.56 -22.07
CA ASP A 371 6.81 4.60 -22.50
C ASP A 371 6.56 3.56 -23.58
N ALA A 372 7.51 3.39 -24.51
CA ALA A 372 7.48 2.31 -25.48
C ALA A 372 7.49 0.93 -24.80
N ALA A 373 8.40 0.68 -23.87
CA ALA A 373 8.47 -0.57 -23.10
C ALA A 373 7.18 -0.83 -22.30
N ASP A 374 6.65 0.21 -21.66
CA ASP A 374 5.40 0.17 -20.90
C ASP A 374 4.19 -0.08 -21.80
N SER A 375 4.26 0.36 -23.05
CA SER A 375 3.20 0.19 -24.03
C SER A 375 3.19 -1.20 -24.69
N ILE A 376 4.15 -2.08 -24.41
CA ILE A 376 4.21 -3.41 -25.01
C ILE A 376 3.13 -4.30 -24.42
N TYR A 377 2.30 -4.90 -25.27
CA TYR A 377 1.36 -5.95 -24.90
C TYR A 377 1.15 -6.93 -26.04
N ALA A 378 0.69 -8.14 -25.72
CA ALA A 378 0.35 -9.12 -26.74
C ALA A 378 -0.94 -8.72 -27.48
N SER A 379 -0.89 -8.68 -28.81
CA SER A 379 -1.93 -8.18 -29.70
C SER A 379 -3.06 -9.19 -29.96
N ASP A 380 -3.60 -9.79 -28.91
CA ASP A 380 -4.28 -11.10 -28.90
C ASP A 380 -3.29 -12.26 -28.94
N LEU A 381 -3.32 -13.10 -27.90
CA LEU A 381 -2.71 -14.42 -27.96
C LEU A 381 -3.31 -15.11 -29.18
N LYS A 382 -2.50 -15.46 -30.19
CA LYS A 382 -2.93 -16.36 -31.27
C LYS A 382 -3.74 -17.52 -30.63
N PRO A 383 -4.79 -18.04 -31.31
CA PRO A 383 -5.54 -19.18 -30.80
C PRO A 383 -4.55 -20.21 -30.27
N MET A 384 -4.71 -20.52 -28.99
CA MET A 384 -3.77 -21.34 -28.25
C MET A 384 -3.48 -22.60 -29.04
N ASP A 385 -2.20 -22.93 -29.21
CA ASP A 385 -1.81 -24.13 -29.97
C ASP A 385 -2.69 -25.32 -29.53
N PRO A 386 -3.28 -26.10 -30.44
CA PRO A 386 -4.09 -27.26 -30.09
C PRO A 386 -3.44 -28.18 -29.05
N ILE A 387 -2.10 -28.29 -29.06
CA ILE A 387 -1.33 -29.06 -28.07
C ILE A 387 -1.50 -28.46 -26.66
N TYR A 388 -1.38 -27.13 -26.51
CA TYR A 388 -1.59 -26.45 -25.25
C TYR A 388 -3.03 -26.54 -24.76
N LYS A 389 -4.01 -26.47 -25.68
CA LYS A 389 -5.43 -26.65 -25.32
C LYS A 389 -5.69 -28.04 -24.71
N GLY A 390 -5.10 -29.09 -25.31
CA GLY A 390 -5.18 -30.45 -24.80
C GLY A 390 -4.56 -30.61 -23.41
N PHE A 391 -3.39 -30.03 -23.19
CA PHE A 391 -2.73 -30.04 -21.89
C PHE A 391 -3.54 -29.32 -20.81
N ILE A 392 -4.08 -28.12 -21.10
CA ILE A 392 -4.95 -27.39 -20.16
C ILE A 392 -6.21 -28.18 -19.85
N GLN A 393 -6.81 -28.83 -20.84
CA GLN A 393 -7.98 -29.68 -20.59
C GLN A 393 -7.65 -30.81 -19.62
N LEU A 394 -6.49 -31.46 -19.75
CA LEU A 394 -6.04 -32.50 -18.82
C LEU A 394 -5.80 -31.95 -17.41
N MET A 395 -5.20 -30.76 -17.30
CA MET A 395 -4.98 -30.06 -16.04
C MET A 395 -6.30 -29.63 -15.38
N ALA A 396 -7.26 -29.19 -16.19
CA ALA A 396 -8.60 -28.84 -15.74
C ALA A 396 -9.36 -30.07 -15.26
N ASP A 397 -9.37 -31.16 -16.03
CA ASP A 397 -9.98 -32.44 -15.66
C ASP A 397 -9.37 -33.01 -14.37
N SER A 398 -8.07 -32.80 -14.15
CA SER A 398 -7.35 -33.20 -12.94
C SER A 398 -7.50 -32.22 -11.77
N LEU A 399 -8.28 -31.14 -11.97
CA LEU A 399 -8.50 -30.05 -11.02
C LEU A 399 -7.19 -29.56 -10.39
N VAL A 400 -6.19 -29.32 -11.24
CA VAL A 400 -4.89 -28.80 -10.80
C VAL A 400 -4.96 -27.30 -10.55
N PHE A 401 -5.77 -26.59 -11.35
CA PHE A 401 -6.05 -25.16 -11.13
C PHE A 401 -6.85 -24.96 -9.85
N ASP A 402 -6.53 -23.89 -9.11
CA ASP A 402 -7.44 -23.39 -8.08
C ASP A 402 -8.72 -22.80 -8.70
N GLU A 403 -9.64 -22.37 -7.86
CA GLU A 403 -10.97 -21.94 -8.26
C GLU A 403 -10.94 -20.69 -9.16
N ASP A 404 -10.07 -19.74 -8.86
CA ASP A 404 -9.97 -18.47 -9.58
C ASP A 404 -9.34 -18.69 -10.97
N TRP A 405 -8.30 -19.52 -11.02
CA TRP A 405 -7.71 -19.95 -12.29
C TRP A 405 -8.66 -20.78 -13.13
N MET A 406 -9.43 -21.68 -12.50
CA MET A 406 -10.43 -22.47 -13.19
C MET A 406 -11.49 -21.57 -13.82
N PHE A 407 -11.96 -20.56 -13.08
CA PHE A 407 -12.92 -19.57 -13.60
C PHE A 407 -12.35 -18.82 -14.81
N TYR A 408 -11.10 -18.36 -14.74
CA TYR A 408 -10.42 -17.71 -15.86
C TYR A 408 -10.30 -18.63 -17.08
N VAL A 409 -9.86 -19.88 -16.88
CA VAL A 409 -9.69 -20.88 -17.94
C VAL A 409 -11.04 -21.17 -18.63
N GLN A 410 -12.11 -21.27 -17.84
CA GLN A 410 -13.47 -21.44 -18.35
C GLN A 410 -13.93 -20.24 -19.19
N GLN A 411 -13.77 -19.02 -18.68
CA GLN A 411 -14.23 -17.82 -19.37
C GLN A 411 -13.43 -17.54 -20.65
N LYS A 412 -12.10 -17.65 -20.59
CA LYS A 412 -11.24 -17.23 -21.71
C LYS A 412 -11.00 -18.31 -22.74
N HIS A 413 -10.87 -19.57 -22.30
CA HIS A 413 -10.51 -20.68 -23.19
C HIS A 413 -11.68 -21.63 -23.45
N GLN A 414 -12.85 -21.40 -22.83
CA GLN A 414 -14.02 -22.27 -22.92
C GLN A 414 -13.69 -23.73 -22.54
N ILE A 415 -12.71 -23.91 -21.65
CA ILE A 415 -12.28 -25.21 -21.14
C ILE A 415 -12.97 -25.43 -19.80
N THR A 416 -13.82 -26.43 -19.74
CA THR A 416 -14.50 -26.84 -18.50
C THR A 416 -14.05 -28.24 -18.12
N PRO A 417 -13.83 -28.52 -16.82
CA PRO A 417 -13.45 -29.85 -16.39
C PRO A 417 -14.63 -30.81 -16.56
N LYS A 418 -14.38 -32.05 -17.00
CA LYS A 418 -15.44 -33.06 -17.24
C LYS A 418 -16.36 -33.28 -16.03
N ILE A 419 -15.82 -33.10 -14.82
CA ILE A 419 -16.58 -33.23 -13.58
C ILE A 419 -17.76 -32.24 -13.49
N ARG A 420 -17.71 -31.13 -14.24
CA ARG A 420 -18.80 -30.14 -14.29
C ARG A 420 -20.10 -30.75 -14.83
N GLU A 421 -20.02 -31.48 -15.93
CA GLU A 421 -21.16 -32.15 -16.56
C GLU A 421 -21.64 -33.35 -15.74
N ILE A 422 -20.70 -34.09 -15.15
CA ILE A 422 -21.00 -35.34 -14.43
C ILE A 422 -21.63 -35.06 -13.05
N LEU A 423 -21.19 -34.02 -12.35
CA LEU A 423 -21.53 -33.80 -10.94
C LEU A 423 -22.20 -32.44 -10.70
N VAL A 424 -21.58 -31.35 -11.15
CA VAL A 424 -22.02 -29.98 -10.79
C VAL A 424 -23.39 -29.66 -11.39
N ILE A 425 -23.56 -29.84 -12.69
CA ILE A 425 -24.81 -29.52 -13.39
C ILE A 425 -25.98 -30.34 -12.84
N PRO A 426 -25.87 -31.67 -12.67
CA PRO A 426 -26.96 -32.46 -12.08
C PRO A 426 -27.34 -32.02 -10.66
N ILE A 427 -26.37 -31.70 -9.79
CA ILE A 427 -26.65 -31.22 -8.43
C ILE A 427 -27.40 -29.88 -8.47
N ILE A 428 -26.95 -28.93 -9.29
CA ILE A 428 -27.59 -27.61 -9.41
C ILE A 428 -28.99 -27.74 -10.01
N GLN A 429 -29.19 -28.59 -11.01
CA GLN A 429 -30.51 -28.88 -11.56
C GLN A 429 -31.42 -29.51 -10.50
N GLY A 430 -30.92 -30.46 -9.71
CA GLY A 430 -31.63 -31.05 -8.58
C GLY A 430 -32.12 -29.97 -7.61
N PHE A 431 -31.24 -29.04 -7.22
CA PHE A 431 -31.65 -27.91 -6.40
C PHE A 431 -32.64 -26.97 -7.07
N LYS A 432 -32.46 -26.62 -8.35
CA LYS A 432 -33.43 -25.77 -9.08
C LYS A 432 -34.83 -26.37 -9.10
N ILE A 433 -34.93 -27.70 -9.23
CA ILE A 433 -36.22 -28.40 -9.15
C ILE A 433 -36.78 -28.32 -7.72
N LEU A 434 -35.93 -28.48 -6.69
CA LEU A 434 -36.34 -28.32 -5.29
C LEU A 434 -36.81 -26.89 -4.96
N PHE A 435 -36.19 -25.87 -5.56
CA PHE A 435 -36.55 -24.46 -5.35
C PHE A 435 -37.81 -24.03 -6.10
N ASN A 436 -38.04 -24.54 -7.30
CA ASN A 436 -39.14 -24.10 -8.16
C ASN A 436 -40.48 -24.81 -7.90
N LYS A 437 -40.51 -25.88 -7.09
CA LYS A 437 -41.75 -26.63 -6.84
C LYS A 437 -42.54 -26.05 -5.67
N SER A 438 -43.71 -25.50 -6.00
CA SER A 438 -44.87 -25.34 -5.12
C SER A 438 -45.50 -26.71 -4.81
N ASP A 439 -45.64 -27.05 -3.53
CA ASP A 439 -46.52 -28.03 -2.86
C ASP A 439 -46.69 -29.49 -3.38
N ASN A 440 -46.23 -29.85 -4.58
CA ASN A 440 -46.35 -31.21 -5.12
C ASN A 440 -45.05 -32.02 -4.94
N GLU A 441 -44.75 -32.37 -3.68
CA GLU A 441 -43.58 -33.17 -3.27
C GLU A 441 -43.58 -34.60 -3.84
N LYS A 442 -44.74 -35.14 -4.23
CA LYS A 442 -44.92 -36.58 -4.51
C LYS A 442 -44.32 -37.09 -5.82
N GLU A 443 -43.85 -36.22 -6.72
CA GLU A 443 -43.32 -36.60 -8.04
C GLU A 443 -41.87 -36.14 -8.29
N LEU A 444 -41.08 -35.92 -7.25
CA LEU A 444 -39.64 -35.71 -7.47
C LEU A 444 -38.96 -37.07 -7.70
N ASP A 445 -38.53 -37.32 -8.94
CA ASP A 445 -37.68 -38.46 -9.30
C ASP A 445 -36.49 -38.56 -8.33
N GLN A 446 -36.46 -39.64 -7.55
CA GLN A 446 -35.43 -39.85 -6.53
C GLN A 446 -34.02 -39.85 -7.13
N ASN A 447 -33.87 -40.20 -8.41
CA ASN A 447 -32.57 -40.21 -9.10
C ASN A 447 -32.04 -38.80 -9.42
N LYS A 448 -32.90 -37.77 -9.35
CA LYS A 448 -32.53 -36.37 -9.56
C LYS A 448 -32.25 -35.62 -8.26
N ARG A 449 -32.33 -36.31 -7.11
CA ARG A 449 -32.01 -35.70 -5.81
C ARG A 449 -30.50 -35.48 -5.68
N PRO A 450 -30.05 -34.30 -5.19
CA PRO A 450 -28.64 -33.98 -5.05
C PRO A 450 -27.82 -35.03 -4.27
N ALA A 451 -28.36 -35.58 -3.17
CA ALA A 451 -27.67 -36.58 -2.37
C ALA A 451 -27.46 -37.92 -3.10
N VAL A 452 -28.45 -38.36 -3.89
CA VAL A 452 -28.37 -39.60 -4.67
C VAL A 452 -27.29 -39.48 -5.74
N ILE A 453 -27.25 -38.34 -6.44
CA ILE A 453 -26.21 -38.02 -7.43
C ILE A 453 -24.82 -38.06 -6.78
N LEU A 454 -24.67 -37.43 -5.62
CA LEU A 454 -23.41 -37.39 -4.87
C LEU A 454 -22.93 -38.79 -4.45
N GLU A 455 -23.83 -39.62 -3.93
CA GLU A 455 -23.52 -41.00 -3.53
C GLU A 455 -23.12 -41.87 -4.73
N GLY A 456 -23.80 -41.70 -5.87
CA GLY A 456 -23.45 -42.35 -7.13
C GLY A 456 -22.05 -41.99 -7.61
N PHE A 457 -21.72 -40.69 -7.62
CA PHE A 457 -20.40 -40.20 -8.00
C PHE A 457 -19.29 -40.81 -7.13
N ARG A 458 -19.48 -40.79 -5.80
CA ARG A 458 -18.48 -41.34 -4.86
C ARG A 458 -18.21 -42.83 -5.08
N LYS A 459 -19.25 -43.61 -5.42
CA LYS A 459 -19.08 -45.03 -5.75
C LYS A 459 -18.27 -45.20 -7.03
N SER A 460 -18.46 -44.34 -8.02
CA SER A 460 -17.73 -44.39 -9.30
C SER A 460 -16.26 -43.99 -9.19
N THR A 461 -15.90 -43.01 -8.35
CA THR A 461 -14.52 -42.53 -8.24
C THR A 461 -13.58 -43.50 -7.54
N LYS A 462 -14.07 -44.39 -6.66
CA LYS A 462 -13.25 -45.38 -5.95
C LYS A 462 -12.44 -46.31 -6.87
N ASN A 463 -12.78 -46.36 -8.15
CA ASN A 463 -12.14 -47.24 -9.13
C ASN A 463 -11.28 -46.48 -10.17
N GLN A 464 -11.14 -45.15 -10.06
CA GLN A 464 -10.57 -44.32 -11.14
C GLN A 464 -9.07 -44.57 -11.38
N PHE A 465 -8.31 -44.98 -10.36
CA PHE A 465 -6.89 -45.33 -10.48
C PHE A 465 -6.63 -46.84 -10.46
N SER A 466 -7.65 -47.66 -10.73
CA SER A 466 -7.52 -49.13 -10.73
C SER A 466 -6.50 -49.64 -11.74
N GLU A 467 -6.40 -48.99 -12.91
CA GLU A 467 -5.51 -49.35 -14.01
C GLU A 467 -4.03 -48.99 -13.79
N LEU A 468 -3.71 -48.12 -12.83
CA LEU A 468 -2.33 -47.74 -12.54
C LEU A 468 -1.65 -48.80 -11.65
N LYS A 469 -0.38 -49.12 -11.95
CA LYS A 469 0.49 -49.99 -11.14
C LYS A 469 0.96 -49.28 -9.87
N LEU A 470 0.03 -48.89 -9.01
CA LEU A 470 0.27 -48.25 -7.71
C LEU A 470 -0.09 -49.22 -6.59
N SER A 471 0.57 -49.08 -5.43
CA SER A 471 0.13 -49.74 -4.20
C SER A 471 -1.25 -49.23 -3.76
N ASP A 472 -2.01 -50.06 -3.04
CA ASP A 472 -3.35 -49.67 -2.56
C ASP A 472 -3.32 -48.39 -1.72
N LYS A 473 -2.27 -48.22 -0.90
CA LYS A 473 -2.02 -47.01 -0.11
C LYS A 473 -1.87 -45.76 -1.00
N GLN A 474 -1.12 -45.86 -2.10
CA GLN A 474 -0.95 -44.74 -3.04
C GLN A 474 -2.23 -44.46 -3.84
N LYS A 475 -3.01 -45.50 -4.18
CA LYS A 475 -4.31 -45.35 -4.83
C LYS A 475 -5.29 -44.59 -3.92
N GLN A 476 -5.41 -45.04 -2.67
CA GLN A 476 -6.24 -44.38 -1.65
C GLN A 476 -5.83 -42.92 -1.44
N GLU A 477 -4.53 -42.63 -1.38
CA GLU A 477 -4.04 -41.26 -1.24
C GLU A 477 -4.40 -40.39 -2.45
N LYS A 478 -4.25 -40.91 -3.67
CA LYS A 478 -4.63 -40.18 -4.89
C LYS A 478 -6.15 -39.97 -4.99
N ASP A 479 -6.95 -40.97 -4.65
CA ASP A 479 -8.41 -40.85 -4.58
C ASP A 479 -8.83 -39.79 -3.57
N ARG A 480 -8.19 -39.77 -2.39
CA ARG A 480 -8.43 -38.77 -1.35
C ARG A 480 -8.12 -37.35 -1.85
N ILE A 481 -6.95 -37.14 -2.43
CA ILE A 481 -6.56 -35.84 -3.00
C ILE A 481 -7.52 -35.42 -4.10
N TYR A 482 -7.95 -36.35 -4.96
CA TYR A 482 -8.88 -36.04 -6.03
C TYR A 482 -10.27 -35.68 -5.49
N ILE A 483 -10.82 -36.43 -4.52
CA ILE A 483 -12.09 -36.10 -3.86
C ILE A 483 -12.02 -34.72 -3.19
N TYR A 484 -10.91 -34.38 -2.54
CA TYR A 484 -10.70 -33.04 -1.97
C TYR A 484 -10.75 -31.94 -3.04
N LYS A 485 -10.09 -32.16 -4.18
CA LYS A 485 -10.14 -31.20 -5.30
C LYS A 485 -11.56 -31.05 -5.84
N VAL A 486 -12.29 -32.16 -5.97
CA VAL A 486 -13.68 -32.16 -6.42
C VAL A 486 -14.59 -31.45 -5.43
N SER A 487 -14.44 -31.66 -4.12
CA SER A 487 -15.25 -30.98 -3.11
C SER A 487 -15.00 -29.48 -3.10
N ARG A 488 -13.74 -29.05 -3.24
CA ARG A 488 -13.35 -27.65 -3.43
C ARG A 488 -13.96 -27.03 -4.67
N TYR A 489 -13.81 -27.70 -5.81
CA TYR A 489 -14.38 -27.24 -7.08
C TYR A 489 -15.91 -27.15 -6.99
N LEU A 490 -16.59 -28.19 -6.50
CA LEU A 490 -18.05 -28.18 -6.32
C LEU A 490 -18.48 -27.03 -5.40
N ALA A 491 -17.79 -26.83 -4.27
CA ALA A 491 -18.09 -25.72 -3.36
C ALA A 491 -17.97 -24.36 -4.07
N SER A 492 -16.95 -24.17 -4.90
CA SER A 492 -16.78 -22.95 -5.69
C SER A 492 -17.92 -22.73 -6.69
N GLN A 493 -18.41 -23.81 -7.31
CA GLN A 493 -19.48 -23.74 -8.30
C GLN A 493 -20.84 -23.45 -7.65
N LEU A 494 -21.09 -24.02 -6.46
CA LEU A 494 -22.31 -23.80 -5.67
C LEU A 494 -22.33 -22.44 -4.96
N ASP A 495 -21.19 -21.76 -4.86
CA ASP A 495 -21.06 -20.42 -4.27
C ASP A 495 -20.79 -19.34 -5.33
N GLY A 496 -21.63 -19.32 -6.36
CA GLY A 496 -21.64 -18.30 -7.40
C GLY A 496 -20.79 -18.60 -8.63
N GLY A 497 -19.98 -19.66 -8.61
CA GLY A 497 -19.09 -20.01 -9.73
C GLY A 497 -19.83 -20.51 -10.97
N TYR A 498 -20.92 -21.27 -10.80
CA TYR A 498 -21.74 -21.73 -11.94
C TYR A 498 -22.80 -20.71 -12.35
N ASP A 499 -23.51 -20.16 -11.36
CA ASP A 499 -24.62 -19.23 -11.51
C ASP A 499 -24.56 -18.26 -10.32
N SER A 500 -24.39 -16.96 -10.58
CA SER A 500 -24.20 -15.95 -9.53
C SER A 500 -25.39 -15.83 -8.57
N SER A 501 -26.58 -16.30 -8.98
CA SER A 501 -27.77 -16.37 -8.11
C SER A 501 -27.68 -17.49 -7.07
N PHE A 502 -26.85 -18.49 -7.35
CA PHE A 502 -26.67 -19.66 -6.53
C PHE A 502 -25.50 -19.44 -5.58
N LYS A 503 -25.81 -19.04 -4.34
CA LYS A 503 -24.85 -18.91 -3.26
C LYS A 503 -25.18 -19.90 -2.16
N PHE A 504 -24.20 -20.27 -1.34
CA PHE A 504 -24.47 -21.14 -0.20
C PHE A 504 -25.57 -20.58 0.71
N LYS A 505 -25.65 -19.25 0.85
CA LYS A 505 -26.75 -18.57 1.55
C LYS A 505 -28.14 -18.83 0.95
N THR A 506 -28.24 -18.93 -0.38
CA THR A 506 -29.49 -19.27 -1.07
C THR A 506 -29.83 -20.73 -0.84
N ILE A 507 -28.83 -21.62 -0.93
CA ILE A 507 -28.99 -23.06 -0.65
C ILE A 507 -29.49 -23.30 0.76
N MET A 508 -28.91 -22.57 1.72
CA MET A 508 -29.29 -22.64 3.12
C MET A 508 -30.73 -22.22 3.40
N LYS A 509 -31.32 -21.31 2.64
CA LYS A 509 -32.75 -20.97 2.83
C LYS A 509 -33.68 -22.14 2.52
N ALA A 510 -33.27 -23.09 1.67
CA ALA A 510 -34.01 -24.33 1.43
C ALA A 510 -33.80 -25.41 2.50
N HIS A 511 -32.87 -25.21 3.45
CA HIS A 511 -32.57 -26.16 4.52
C HIS A 511 -33.81 -26.56 5.33
N ASN A 512 -34.77 -25.64 5.50
CA ASN A 512 -36.02 -25.91 6.22
C ASN A 512 -36.87 -27.02 5.58
N ASN A 513 -36.80 -27.20 4.26
CA ASN A 513 -37.62 -28.16 3.53
C ASN A 513 -36.85 -29.43 3.13
N TYR A 514 -35.53 -29.34 2.95
CA TYR A 514 -34.69 -30.44 2.43
C TYR A 514 -33.42 -30.67 3.26
N LYS A 515 -33.59 -30.66 4.59
CA LYS A 515 -32.49 -30.68 5.58
C LYS A 515 -31.41 -31.73 5.27
N ASP A 516 -31.80 -32.98 5.04
CA ASP A 516 -30.84 -34.10 4.89
C ASP A 516 -30.02 -34.02 3.59
N ASP A 517 -30.68 -33.70 2.47
CA ASP A 517 -30.01 -33.60 1.17
C ASP A 517 -29.04 -32.40 1.15
N VAL A 518 -29.48 -31.27 1.69
CA VAL A 518 -28.67 -30.05 1.82
C VAL A 518 -27.46 -30.30 2.72
N LEU A 519 -27.64 -30.92 3.89
CA LEU A 519 -26.56 -31.23 4.81
C LEU A 519 -25.55 -32.21 4.22
N LYS A 520 -25.95 -33.22 3.45
CA LYS A 520 -25.01 -34.14 2.79
C LYS A 520 -24.13 -33.45 1.74
N ILE A 521 -24.69 -32.53 0.95
CA ILE A 521 -23.91 -31.74 -0.02
C ILE A 521 -22.93 -30.83 0.72
N PHE A 522 -23.40 -30.16 1.77
CA PHE A 522 -22.57 -29.32 2.61
C PHE A 522 -21.46 -30.08 3.30
N ASP A 523 -21.74 -31.29 3.78
CA ASP A 523 -20.76 -32.18 4.37
C ASP A 523 -19.64 -32.55 3.38
N PHE A 524 -20.04 -32.88 2.16
CA PHE A 524 -19.09 -33.18 1.10
C PHE A 524 -18.24 -31.97 0.73
N CYS A 525 -18.86 -30.80 0.55
CA CYS A 525 -18.18 -29.56 0.22
C CYS A 525 -17.24 -29.08 1.34
N LEU A 526 -17.64 -29.25 2.60
CA LEU A 526 -16.83 -28.92 3.77
C LEU A 526 -15.54 -29.73 3.78
N TYR A 527 -15.62 -31.00 3.37
CA TYR A 527 -14.51 -31.95 3.31
C TYR A 527 -13.57 -31.87 4.52
N SER A 528 -13.85 -32.63 5.57
CA SER A 528 -13.03 -32.61 6.79
C SER A 528 -12.20 -33.88 6.94
N VAL A 529 -10.87 -33.80 6.99
CA VAL A 529 -9.97 -34.95 7.20
C VAL A 529 -8.90 -34.63 8.25
N SER A 530 -8.57 -35.58 9.11
CA SER A 530 -7.51 -35.43 10.11
C SER A 530 -6.13 -35.25 9.46
N GLU A 531 -5.37 -34.27 9.94
CA GLU A 531 -3.99 -34.00 9.52
C GLU A 531 -3.04 -35.12 9.97
N GLN A 532 -3.36 -35.83 11.07
CA GLN A 532 -2.52 -36.88 11.65
C GLN A 532 -2.82 -38.28 11.08
N SER A 533 -4.02 -38.51 10.54
CA SER A 533 -4.36 -39.79 9.91
C SER A 533 -3.70 -39.86 8.54
N GLY A 534 -2.41 -40.20 8.51
CA GLY A 534 -1.62 -40.26 7.29
C GLY A 534 -2.13 -41.23 6.23
N VAL A 535 -3.18 -42.02 6.48
CA VAL A 535 -3.73 -43.00 5.53
C VAL A 535 -5.16 -43.53 5.82
N SER A 536 -5.85 -43.19 6.92
CA SER A 536 -7.12 -43.89 7.20
C SER A 536 -8.26 -43.44 6.27
N ASN A 537 -9.03 -44.41 5.78
CA ASN A 537 -10.10 -44.32 4.77
C ASN A 537 -11.36 -43.55 5.24
N ASP A 538 -11.26 -42.69 6.25
CA ASP A 538 -12.42 -42.22 7.01
C ASP A 538 -13.06 -40.94 6.45
N PHE A 539 -13.03 -40.73 5.13
CA PHE A 539 -13.93 -39.75 4.52
C PHE A 539 -15.35 -40.32 4.53
N ILE A 540 -16.01 -40.31 5.69
CA ILE A 540 -17.41 -40.73 5.84
C ILE A 540 -18.27 -39.48 5.63
N ILE A 541 -19.26 -39.59 4.73
CA ILE A 541 -20.31 -38.58 4.62
C ILE A 541 -21.22 -38.83 5.83
N GLU A 542 -21.22 -37.89 6.75
CA GLU A 542 -22.04 -37.93 7.96
C GLU A 542 -22.75 -36.59 8.12
N GLU A 543 -23.69 -36.51 9.05
CA GLU A 543 -24.30 -35.23 9.37
C GLU A 543 -23.21 -34.24 9.79
N VAL A 544 -23.20 -33.05 9.17
CA VAL A 544 -22.15 -32.03 9.38
C VAL A 544 -21.92 -31.75 10.87
N SER A 545 -22.99 -31.77 11.69
CA SER A 545 -22.88 -31.56 13.14
C SER A 545 -21.99 -32.57 13.86
N LYS A 546 -21.85 -33.80 13.35
CA LYS A 546 -20.98 -34.85 13.93
C LYS A 546 -19.49 -34.58 13.69
N LYS A 547 -19.16 -33.71 12.71
CA LYS A 547 -17.79 -33.31 12.41
C LYS A 547 -17.32 -32.11 13.21
N PHE A 548 -18.22 -31.29 13.74
CA PHE A 548 -17.82 -30.11 14.52
C PHE A 548 -16.97 -30.44 15.75
N PRO A 549 -17.25 -31.49 16.55
CA PRO A 549 -16.34 -31.92 17.61
C PRO A 549 -14.96 -32.31 17.07
N LYS A 550 -14.92 -32.98 15.92
CA LYS A 550 -13.65 -33.38 15.27
C LYS A 550 -12.87 -32.15 14.83
N ILE A 551 -13.52 -31.15 14.23
CA ILE A 551 -12.87 -29.91 13.81
C ILE A 551 -12.41 -29.08 15.00
N ALA A 552 -13.25 -28.92 16.04
CA ALA A 552 -12.92 -28.10 17.20
C ALA A 552 -11.73 -28.66 17.99
N TYR A 553 -11.71 -29.98 18.22
CA TYR A 553 -10.75 -30.62 19.14
C TYR A 553 -9.62 -31.38 18.44
N GLN A 554 -9.76 -31.72 17.16
CA GLN A 554 -8.76 -32.48 16.40
C GLN A 554 -8.26 -31.62 15.22
N LYS A 555 -6.98 -31.75 14.86
CA LYS A 555 -6.40 -31.01 13.73
C LYS A 555 -6.95 -31.52 12.40
N TYR A 556 -8.10 -31.02 11.97
CA TYR A 556 -8.71 -31.37 10.70
C TYR A 556 -8.46 -30.29 9.66
N ILE A 557 -8.15 -30.71 8.44
CA ILE A 557 -8.15 -29.86 7.27
C ILE A 557 -9.58 -29.82 6.73
N PHE A 558 -10.12 -28.63 6.51
CA PHE A 558 -11.45 -28.42 5.95
C PHE A 558 -11.46 -27.30 4.91
N ASN A 559 -12.54 -27.24 4.12
CA ASN A 559 -12.77 -26.20 3.14
C ASN A 559 -13.24 -24.91 3.84
N GLU A 560 -12.31 -23.97 4.02
CA GLU A 560 -12.57 -22.69 4.67
C GLU A 560 -13.67 -21.87 4.00
N ARG A 561 -13.86 -21.95 2.68
CA ARG A 561 -14.93 -21.22 1.98
C ARG A 561 -16.31 -21.65 2.48
N VAL A 562 -16.52 -22.95 2.63
CA VAL A 562 -17.78 -23.53 3.13
C VAL A 562 -17.98 -23.15 4.60
N MET A 563 -16.91 -23.20 5.40
CA MET A 563 -16.92 -22.77 6.80
C MET A 563 -17.31 -21.29 6.95
N ILE A 564 -16.77 -20.41 6.09
CA ILE A 564 -17.14 -18.99 6.05
C ILE A 564 -18.64 -18.85 5.74
N SER A 565 -19.14 -19.58 4.74
CA SER A 565 -20.57 -19.52 4.42
C SER A 565 -21.45 -19.98 5.57
N PHE A 566 -21.05 -21.01 6.32
CA PHE A 566 -21.79 -21.45 7.50
C PHE A 566 -21.81 -20.40 8.63
N LEU A 567 -20.74 -19.62 8.79
CA LEU A 567 -20.73 -18.48 9.70
C LEU A 567 -21.68 -17.37 9.20
N ASP A 568 -21.58 -17.01 7.93
CA ASP A 568 -22.40 -15.93 7.33
C ASP A 568 -23.91 -16.23 7.29
N THR A 569 -24.29 -17.51 7.35
CA THR A 569 -25.70 -17.96 7.36
C THR A 569 -26.20 -18.33 8.74
N ASP A 570 -25.45 -18.09 9.81
CA ASP A 570 -25.77 -18.51 11.19
C ASP A 570 -26.07 -20.01 11.35
N LEU A 571 -25.66 -20.86 10.39
CA LEU A 571 -26.02 -22.29 10.40
C LEU A 571 -25.47 -22.98 11.64
N PHE A 572 -24.23 -22.66 12.01
CA PHE A 572 -23.60 -23.16 13.23
C PHE A 572 -24.38 -22.80 14.48
N LYS A 573 -24.78 -21.54 14.58
CA LYS A 573 -25.54 -21.01 15.71
C LYS A 573 -26.84 -21.79 15.81
N GLU A 574 -27.55 -21.98 14.70
CA GLU A 574 -28.80 -22.73 14.71
C GLU A 574 -28.64 -24.22 15.04
N GLU A 575 -27.74 -24.95 14.38
CA GLU A 575 -27.63 -26.40 14.58
C GLU A 575 -27.02 -26.78 15.93
N LEU A 576 -26.06 -26.02 16.45
CA LEU A 576 -25.41 -26.32 17.73
C LEU A 576 -26.19 -25.80 18.92
N LEU A 577 -26.78 -24.59 18.84
CA LEU A 577 -27.55 -24.06 19.98
C LEU A 577 -28.90 -24.78 20.13
N LYS A 578 -29.57 -25.20 19.04
CA LYS A 578 -30.80 -26.00 19.12
C LYS A 578 -30.60 -27.37 19.78
N LYS A 579 -29.37 -27.90 19.76
CA LYS A 579 -29.00 -29.20 20.36
C LYS A 579 -28.38 -29.06 21.76
N ASP A 580 -28.49 -27.88 22.40
CA ASP A 580 -27.84 -27.54 23.68
C ASP A 580 -26.31 -27.72 23.70
N GLN A 581 -25.66 -27.66 22.53
CA GLN A 581 -24.20 -27.81 22.38
C GLN A 581 -23.47 -26.46 22.38
N GLN A 582 -23.80 -25.61 23.36
CA GLN A 582 -23.28 -24.23 23.43
C GLN A 582 -21.75 -24.19 23.58
N GLN A 583 -21.17 -25.08 24.39
CA GLN A 583 -19.71 -25.17 24.58
C GLN A 583 -19.00 -25.51 23.27
N LEU A 584 -19.51 -26.49 22.52
CA LEU A 584 -18.92 -26.91 21.26
C LEU A 584 -18.94 -25.78 20.21
N TYR A 585 -20.00 -24.97 20.21
CA TYR A 585 -20.06 -23.79 19.35
C TYR A 585 -18.93 -22.80 19.67
N ILE A 586 -18.69 -22.53 20.96
CA ILE A 586 -17.59 -21.67 21.39
C ILE A 586 -16.24 -22.27 21.01
N ASP A 587 -16.02 -23.56 21.29
CA ASP A 587 -14.77 -24.25 20.98
C ASP A 587 -14.45 -24.23 19.48
N LEU A 588 -15.47 -24.34 18.64
CA LEU A 588 -15.32 -24.22 17.20
C LEU A 588 -14.90 -22.80 16.79
N LEU A 589 -15.56 -21.76 17.32
CA LEU A 589 -15.16 -20.38 17.04
C LEU A 589 -13.73 -20.10 17.51
N MET A 590 -13.33 -20.63 18.68
CA MET A 590 -11.95 -20.55 19.17
C MET A 590 -10.98 -21.20 18.19
N HIS A 591 -11.28 -22.42 17.73
CA HIS A 591 -10.46 -23.13 16.75
C HIS A 591 -10.28 -22.31 15.46
N LEU A 592 -11.36 -21.74 14.92
CA LEU A 592 -11.32 -20.93 13.71
C LEU A 592 -10.52 -19.63 13.88
N LEU A 593 -10.60 -19.01 15.05
CA LEU A 593 -9.79 -17.81 15.38
C LEU A 593 -8.30 -18.13 15.53
N ILE A 594 -7.93 -19.30 16.05
CA ILE A 594 -6.51 -19.66 16.26
C ILE A 594 -5.91 -20.21 14.96
N HIS A 595 -6.54 -21.21 14.37
CA HIS A 595 -5.96 -22.04 13.30
C HIS A 595 -6.42 -21.64 11.89
N GLY A 596 -7.51 -20.88 11.78
CA GLY A 596 -8.03 -20.42 10.49
C GLY A 596 -7.05 -19.52 9.73
N LYS A 597 -7.04 -19.61 8.40
CA LYS A 597 -6.34 -18.66 7.53
C LYS A 597 -7.29 -17.53 7.14
N THR A 598 -8.36 -17.86 6.41
CA THR A 598 -9.38 -16.93 5.92
C THR A 598 -10.60 -16.87 6.83
N THR A 599 -10.86 -17.94 7.60
CA THR A 599 -12.00 -18.01 8.52
C THR A 599 -11.88 -17.04 9.68
N LYS A 600 -10.68 -16.66 10.13
CA LYS A 600 -10.47 -15.69 11.24
C LYS A 600 -11.30 -14.42 11.06
N LEU A 601 -11.24 -13.82 9.86
CA LEU A 601 -11.97 -12.60 9.56
C LEU A 601 -13.49 -12.81 9.59
N ALA A 602 -13.97 -13.91 9.00
CA ALA A 602 -15.39 -14.27 9.02
C ALA A 602 -15.88 -14.55 10.45
N THR A 603 -15.08 -15.23 11.26
CA THR A 603 -15.39 -15.49 12.67
C THR A 603 -15.45 -14.18 13.47
N CYS A 604 -14.54 -13.22 13.24
CA CYS A 604 -14.67 -11.89 13.85
C CYS A 604 -15.97 -11.19 13.42
N LYS A 605 -16.32 -11.19 12.13
CA LYS A 605 -17.58 -10.61 11.61
C LYS A 605 -18.82 -11.26 12.24
N HIS A 606 -18.78 -12.57 12.40
CA HIS A 606 -19.83 -13.34 13.04
C HIS A 606 -20.04 -12.89 14.49
N ILE A 607 -18.96 -12.80 15.28
CA ILE A 607 -18.99 -12.32 16.67
C ILE A 607 -19.49 -10.87 16.74
N ILE A 608 -19.00 -9.99 15.87
CA ILE A 608 -19.47 -8.59 15.78
C ILE A 608 -20.98 -8.54 15.56
N THR A 609 -21.47 -9.32 14.60
CA THR A 609 -22.90 -9.34 14.23
C THR A 609 -23.74 -9.87 15.39
N TYR A 610 -23.30 -10.97 16.00
CA TYR A 610 -23.95 -11.59 17.16
C TYR A 610 -24.14 -10.58 18.32
N HIS A 611 -23.07 -9.86 18.68
CA HIS A 611 -23.14 -8.87 19.78
C HIS A 611 -23.77 -7.53 19.39
N SER A 612 -24.00 -7.26 18.10
CA SER A 612 -24.65 -6.02 17.64
C SER A 612 -26.18 -6.10 17.65
N LYS A 613 -26.75 -7.26 17.30
CA LYS A 613 -28.21 -7.44 17.11
C LYS A 613 -28.93 -7.97 18.36
N ASP A 614 -28.31 -8.87 19.11
CA ASP A 614 -28.99 -9.66 20.14
C ASP A 614 -28.75 -9.13 21.57
N LYS A 615 -28.82 -7.80 21.77
CA LYS A 615 -28.50 -7.19 23.09
C LYS A 615 -29.38 -7.69 24.24
N GLU A 616 -30.62 -8.09 23.95
CA GLU A 616 -31.60 -8.53 24.94
C GLU A 616 -31.55 -10.04 25.27
N GLN A 617 -30.77 -10.83 24.51
CA GLN A 617 -30.76 -12.30 24.63
C GLN A 617 -29.47 -12.88 25.23
N ILE A 618 -28.48 -12.05 25.56
CA ILE A 618 -27.22 -12.52 26.13
C ILE A 618 -27.41 -12.77 27.63
N THR A 619 -27.63 -14.03 28.01
CA THR A 619 -27.72 -14.46 29.41
C THR A 619 -26.35 -14.55 30.07
N GLU A 620 -26.30 -14.55 31.40
CA GLU A 620 -25.04 -14.71 32.16
C GLU A 620 -24.32 -16.03 31.84
N GLN A 621 -25.07 -17.11 31.57
CA GLN A 621 -24.52 -18.39 31.14
C GLN A 621 -23.77 -18.26 29.80
N ILE A 622 -24.35 -17.55 28.82
CA ILE A 622 -23.71 -17.31 27.52
C ILE A 622 -22.44 -16.46 27.70
N ILE A 623 -22.50 -15.43 28.55
CA ILE A 623 -21.33 -14.60 28.88
C ILE A 623 -20.20 -15.48 29.44
N ASN A 624 -20.52 -16.38 30.38
CA ASN A 624 -19.52 -17.26 30.99
C ASN A 624 -18.85 -18.19 29.97
N LEU A 625 -19.60 -18.76 29.03
CA LEU A 625 -19.04 -19.59 27.95
C LEU A 625 -18.18 -18.76 26.99
N GLN A 626 -18.67 -17.60 26.56
CA GLN A 626 -17.99 -16.75 25.57
C GLN A 626 -16.70 -16.10 26.07
N LYS A 627 -16.43 -16.09 27.38
CA LYS A 627 -15.14 -15.62 27.93
C LYS A 627 -13.95 -16.34 27.30
N GLY A 628 -14.13 -17.61 26.92
CA GLY A 628 -13.11 -18.39 26.22
C GLY A 628 -12.66 -17.81 24.88
N LEU A 629 -13.47 -16.93 24.25
CA LEU A 629 -13.13 -16.27 22.98
C LEU A 629 -12.16 -15.10 23.14
N ILE A 630 -11.96 -14.56 24.35
CA ILE A 630 -11.13 -13.37 24.57
C ILE A 630 -9.68 -13.64 24.18
N SER A 631 -9.07 -14.73 24.66
CA SER A 631 -7.68 -15.06 24.34
C SER A 631 -7.44 -15.25 22.83
N PRO A 632 -8.24 -16.07 22.11
CA PRO A 632 -8.15 -16.17 20.65
C PRO A 632 -8.31 -14.82 19.94
N LEU A 633 -9.25 -13.96 20.37
CA LEU A 633 -9.43 -12.64 19.77
C LEU A 633 -8.24 -11.72 20.02
N LEU A 634 -7.60 -11.77 21.19
CA LEU A 634 -6.38 -11.01 21.48
C LEU A 634 -5.22 -11.49 20.59
N ILE A 635 -5.10 -12.80 20.34
CA ILE A 635 -4.11 -13.36 19.39
C ILE A 635 -4.36 -12.82 17.98
N VAL A 636 -5.61 -12.83 17.51
CA VAL A 636 -5.96 -12.30 16.19
C VAL A 636 -5.73 -10.78 16.12
N TYR A 637 -6.03 -10.06 17.20
CA TYR A 637 -5.82 -8.61 17.31
C TYR A 637 -4.34 -8.23 17.23
N GLN A 638 -3.44 -9.09 17.74
CA GLN A 638 -2.00 -8.90 17.66
C GLN A 638 -1.47 -8.87 16.22
N SER A 639 -2.17 -9.50 15.26
CA SER A 639 -1.78 -9.57 13.85
C SER A 639 -1.32 -8.22 13.26
N ASP A 640 -0.31 -8.28 12.39
CA ASP A 640 0.18 -7.13 11.62
C ASP A 640 -0.75 -6.76 10.46
N HIS A 641 -1.69 -7.64 10.08
CA HIS A 641 -2.65 -7.36 9.01
C HIS A 641 -3.71 -6.37 9.51
N PRO A 642 -3.75 -5.11 9.03
CA PRO A 642 -4.55 -4.07 9.67
C PRO A 642 -6.05 -4.38 9.69
N MET A 643 -6.59 -4.92 8.59
CA MET A 643 -8.00 -5.31 8.53
C MET A 643 -8.35 -6.34 9.61
N LEU A 644 -7.56 -7.41 9.74
CA LEU A 644 -7.85 -8.48 10.69
C LEU A 644 -7.74 -7.97 12.14
N SER A 645 -6.72 -7.17 12.43
CA SER A 645 -6.56 -6.50 13.72
C SER A 645 -7.75 -5.57 14.04
N THR A 646 -8.22 -4.78 13.06
CA THR A 646 -9.43 -3.95 13.21
C THR A 646 -10.66 -4.80 13.56
N TYR A 647 -10.97 -5.85 12.81
CA TYR A 647 -12.16 -6.67 13.05
C TYR A 647 -12.09 -7.41 14.40
N ALA A 648 -10.93 -7.90 14.81
CA ALA A 648 -10.77 -8.48 16.15
C ALA A 648 -10.98 -7.44 17.25
N CYS A 649 -10.47 -6.21 17.07
CA CYS A 649 -10.68 -5.11 18.00
C CYS A 649 -12.16 -4.73 18.11
N VAL A 650 -12.88 -4.65 16.98
CA VAL A 650 -14.33 -4.37 16.94
C VAL A 650 -15.11 -5.48 17.65
N ALA A 651 -14.74 -6.74 17.44
CA ALA A 651 -15.36 -7.87 18.14
C ALA A 651 -15.19 -7.74 19.66
N LEU A 652 -13.97 -7.49 20.14
CA LEU A 652 -13.68 -7.25 21.55
C LEU A 652 -14.47 -6.04 22.10
N TYR A 653 -14.51 -4.93 21.36
CA TYR A 653 -15.26 -3.74 21.75
C TYR A 653 -16.76 -4.02 21.90
N ASN A 654 -17.37 -4.72 20.94
CA ASN A 654 -18.79 -5.07 20.98
C ASN A 654 -19.10 -6.03 22.13
N MET A 655 -18.24 -7.01 22.40
CA MET A 655 -18.36 -7.87 23.59
C MET A 655 -18.31 -7.02 24.86
N CYS A 656 -17.34 -6.11 24.98
CA CYS A 656 -17.20 -5.26 26.16
C CYS A 656 -18.32 -4.24 26.36
N ALA A 657 -19.00 -3.79 25.30
CA ALA A 657 -19.94 -2.66 25.39
C ALA A 657 -20.95 -2.80 26.55
N ASN A 658 -21.43 -4.01 26.83
CA ASN A 658 -22.49 -4.27 27.81
C ASN A 658 -22.17 -5.33 28.89
N SER A 659 -20.94 -5.86 28.96
CA SER A 659 -20.57 -6.85 29.98
C SER A 659 -19.29 -6.45 30.70
N LYS A 660 -19.36 -6.38 32.03
CA LYS A 660 -18.18 -6.13 32.88
C LYS A 660 -17.24 -7.34 32.89
N GLU A 661 -17.80 -8.52 32.75
CA GLU A 661 -17.07 -9.78 32.84
C GLU A 661 -16.09 -9.95 31.67
N PHE A 662 -16.48 -9.57 30.44
CA PHE A 662 -15.53 -9.54 29.33
C PHE A 662 -14.42 -8.50 29.52
N LYS A 663 -14.74 -7.33 30.10
CA LYS A 663 -13.72 -6.31 30.44
C LYS A 663 -12.71 -6.88 31.43
N TYR A 664 -13.17 -7.52 32.50
CA TYR A 664 -12.28 -8.17 33.47
C TYR A 664 -11.43 -9.27 32.85
N GLN A 665 -12.00 -10.08 31.95
CA GLN A 665 -11.26 -11.14 31.27
C GLN A 665 -10.14 -10.58 30.38
N ILE A 666 -10.41 -9.51 29.61
CA ILE A 666 -9.36 -8.84 28.81
C ILE A 666 -8.22 -8.35 29.70
N MET A 667 -8.54 -7.73 30.84
CA MET A 667 -7.52 -7.23 31.77
C MET A 667 -6.71 -8.38 32.39
N LYS A 668 -7.38 -9.48 32.75
CA LYS A 668 -6.75 -10.69 33.33
C LYS A 668 -5.78 -11.36 32.35
N GLU A 669 -6.09 -11.39 31.06
CA GLU A 669 -5.27 -12.03 30.03
C GLU A 669 -4.16 -11.11 29.48
N ASN A 670 -3.74 -10.10 30.24
CA ASN A 670 -2.74 -9.10 29.83
C ASN A 670 -3.09 -8.36 28.52
N GLY A 671 -4.40 -8.25 28.21
CA GLY A 671 -4.86 -7.54 27.02
C GLY A 671 -4.52 -6.05 27.05
N ILE A 672 -4.36 -5.45 28.24
CA ILE A 672 -4.03 -4.03 28.39
C ILE A 672 -2.72 -3.63 27.73
N ALA A 673 -1.65 -4.43 27.87
CA ALA A 673 -0.35 -4.15 27.27
C ALA A 673 -0.43 -4.21 25.74
N LEU A 674 -1.15 -5.21 25.21
CA LEU A 674 -1.39 -5.34 23.77
C LEU A 674 -2.19 -4.15 23.23
N ILE A 675 -3.29 -3.78 23.89
CA ILE A 675 -4.14 -2.65 23.52
C ILE A 675 -3.34 -1.33 23.52
N ASN A 676 -2.50 -1.11 24.53
CA ASN A 676 -1.65 0.08 24.59
C ASN A 676 -0.61 0.11 23.45
N SER A 677 0.03 -1.02 23.14
CA SER A 677 1.01 -1.08 22.06
C SER A 677 0.41 -0.75 20.68
N LYS A 678 -0.87 -1.10 20.44
CA LYS A 678 -1.58 -0.80 19.18
C LYS A 678 -1.88 0.70 18.99
N LEU A 679 -1.73 1.55 20.01
CA LEU A 679 -1.81 3.01 19.85
C LEU A 679 -0.66 3.61 19.03
N SER A 680 0.43 2.86 18.85
CA SER A 680 1.56 3.27 18.02
C SER A 680 1.36 3.00 16.51
N THR A 681 0.21 2.45 16.11
CA THR A 681 -0.08 2.14 14.71
C THR A 681 -0.28 3.39 13.85
N ASN A 682 0.09 3.30 12.59
CA ASN A 682 -0.22 4.32 11.58
C ASN A 682 -1.55 4.07 10.86
N ASN A 683 -2.20 2.91 11.09
CA ASN A 683 -3.48 2.60 10.47
C ASN A 683 -4.64 3.23 11.27
N GLN A 684 -5.36 4.18 10.66
CA GLN A 684 -6.43 4.93 11.32
C GLN A 684 -7.57 4.03 11.86
N ASN A 685 -7.95 2.98 11.13
CA ASN A 685 -9.04 2.09 11.56
C ASN A 685 -8.65 1.28 12.79
N VAL A 686 -7.45 0.69 12.79
CA VAL A 686 -6.92 0.00 13.98
C VAL A 686 -6.88 0.97 15.16
N LEU A 687 -6.32 2.17 14.97
CA LEU A 687 -6.20 3.17 16.03
C LEU A 687 -7.56 3.62 16.58
N LEU A 688 -8.52 3.94 15.72
CA LEU A 688 -9.86 4.39 16.11
C LEU A 688 -10.57 3.34 16.97
N TYR A 689 -10.59 2.08 16.54
CA TYR A 689 -11.27 1.02 17.29
C TYR A 689 -10.49 0.63 18.55
N THR A 690 -9.16 0.74 18.55
CA THR A 690 -8.34 0.62 19.77
C THR A 690 -8.78 1.64 20.81
N LEU A 691 -8.93 2.92 20.42
CA LEU A 691 -9.39 3.98 21.31
C LEU A 691 -10.83 3.72 21.79
N LYS A 692 -11.74 3.27 20.93
CA LYS A 692 -13.10 2.88 21.34
C LYS A 692 -13.11 1.73 22.36
N LEU A 693 -12.25 0.74 22.17
CA LEU A 693 -12.07 -0.37 23.12
C LEU A 693 -11.53 0.14 24.47
N ILE A 694 -10.49 0.97 24.48
CA ILE A 694 -9.95 1.59 25.71
C ILE A 694 -11.05 2.36 26.44
N PHE A 695 -11.80 3.21 25.73
CA PHE A 695 -12.88 3.99 26.32
C PHE A 695 -13.95 3.10 26.96
N SER A 696 -14.30 1.98 26.32
CA SER A 696 -15.24 0.98 26.88
C SER A 696 -14.67 0.28 28.12
N LEU A 697 -13.38 -0.06 28.13
CA LEU A 697 -12.72 -0.66 29.29
C LEU A 697 -12.67 0.30 30.48
N MET A 698 -12.47 1.59 30.23
CA MET A 698 -12.44 2.66 31.24
C MET A 698 -13.82 3.03 31.83
N THR A 699 -14.89 2.28 31.53
CA THR A 699 -16.11 2.39 32.34
C THR A 699 -15.93 1.74 33.72
N ILE A 700 -14.89 0.92 33.90
CA ILE A 700 -14.47 0.36 35.18
C ILE A 700 -13.32 1.23 35.70
N VAL A 701 -13.48 1.81 36.89
CA VAL A 701 -12.55 2.81 37.44
C VAL A 701 -11.14 2.25 37.60
N GLN A 702 -11.00 1.01 38.08
CA GLN A 702 -9.69 0.35 38.26
C GLN A 702 -8.90 0.24 36.94
N ASN A 703 -9.59 0.14 35.79
CA ASN A 703 -8.93 0.08 34.50
C ASN A 703 -8.31 1.42 34.10
N ILE A 704 -8.84 2.55 34.59
CA ILE A 704 -8.27 3.88 34.35
C ILE A 704 -6.87 3.95 34.96
N GLU A 705 -6.73 3.53 36.22
CA GLU A 705 -5.44 3.47 36.93
C GLU A 705 -4.44 2.58 36.18
N ALA A 706 -4.89 1.41 35.70
CA ALA A 706 -4.04 0.50 34.94
C ALA A 706 -3.53 1.11 33.62
N PHE A 707 -4.36 1.89 32.91
CA PHE A 707 -3.92 2.61 31.70
C PHE A 707 -3.01 3.79 32.02
N LEU A 708 -3.25 4.49 33.13
CA LEU A 708 -2.37 5.56 33.60
C LEU A 708 -0.96 5.04 33.92
N GLN A 709 -0.85 3.83 34.50
CA GLN A 709 0.45 3.17 34.74
C GLN A 709 1.21 2.84 33.44
N LEU A 710 0.52 2.76 32.30
CA LEU A 710 1.11 2.54 30.97
C LEU A 710 1.34 3.84 30.18
N ASP A 711 1.29 4.99 30.85
CA ASP A 711 1.50 6.31 30.28
C ASP A 711 0.60 6.62 29.08
N ILE A 712 -0.68 6.25 29.20
CA ILE A 712 -1.69 6.50 28.17
C ILE A 712 -1.80 8.00 27.83
N MET A 713 -1.63 8.88 28.82
CA MET A 713 -1.79 10.33 28.66
C MET A 713 -0.77 10.90 27.69
N ASN A 714 0.52 10.58 27.84
CA ASN A 714 1.55 11.06 26.92
C ASN A 714 1.39 10.43 25.53
N THR A 715 0.95 9.17 25.47
CA THR A 715 0.65 8.49 24.20
C THR A 715 -0.45 9.22 23.42
N LEU A 716 -1.55 9.58 24.09
CA LEU A 716 -2.65 10.36 23.49
C LEU A 716 -2.20 11.75 23.06
N ILE A 717 -1.38 12.44 23.88
CA ILE A 717 -0.79 13.74 23.50
C ILE A 717 0.09 13.59 22.26
N GLY A 718 0.89 12.52 22.15
CA GLY A 718 1.70 12.25 20.96
C GLY A 718 0.87 12.04 19.70
N ILE A 719 -0.26 11.32 19.81
CA ILE A 719 -1.22 11.15 18.70
C ILE A 719 -1.82 12.50 18.30
N ILE A 720 -2.27 13.29 19.30
CA ILE A 720 -2.79 14.63 19.08
C ILE A 720 -1.70 15.44 18.37
N GLN A 721 -0.52 15.67 18.95
CA GLN A 721 0.55 16.50 18.39
C GLN A 721 0.96 16.18 16.95
N LYS A 722 0.90 14.91 16.52
CA LYS A 722 1.20 14.51 15.14
C LYS A 722 0.28 15.16 14.09
N HIS A 723 -0.86 15.75 14.48
CA HIS A 723 -1.74 16.49 13.56
C HIS A 723 -1.12 17.78 12.98
N LYS A 724 -0.02 18.29 13.55
CA LYS A 724 0.56 19.64 13.28
C LYS A 724 1.23 19.85 11.90
N GLY A 725 0.85 19.14 10.84
CA GLY A 725 1.48 19.38 9.53
C GLY A 725 0.77 18.82 8.31
N PHE A 726 0.04 17.72 8.45
CA PHE A 726 -0.87 17.13 7.48
C PHE A 726 -1.84 16.26 8.30
N ALA A 727 -3.13 16.19 7.97
CA ALA A 727 -4.13 15.44 8.73
C ALA A 727 -3.86 13.92 8.69
N LEU A 728 -2.86 13.46 9.45
CA LEU A 728 -2.43 12.05 9.51
C LEU A 728 -3.52 11.16 10.12
N TYR A 729 -4.39 11.74 10.95
CA TYR A 729 -5.49 11.06 11.64
C TYR A 729 -6.81 11.78 11.38
N SER A 730 -7.90 11.01 11.30
CA SER A 730 -9.25 11.55 11.15
C SER A 730 -9.71 12.28 12.42
N ALA A 731 -10.68 13.19 12.29
CA ALA A 731 -11.24 13.93 13.41
C ALA A 731 -11.82 13.00 14.48
N GLN A 732 -12.43 11.88 14.07
CA GLN A 732 -12.96 10.85 14.97
C GLN A 732 -11.88 10.22 15.86
N VAL A 733 -10.67 9.99 15.33
CA VAL A 733 -9.54 9.47 16.13
C VAL A 733 -9.16 10.48 17.19
N LEU A 734 -8.97 11.75 16.80
CA LEU A 734 -8.59 12.81 17.73
C LEU A 734 -9.67 13.05 18.79
N ALA A 735 -10.94 13.02 18.40
CA ALA A 735 -12.07 13.18 19.32
C ALA A 735 -12.10 12.05 20.35
N MET A 736 -11.84 10.81 19.92
CA MET A 736 -11.70 9.68 20.83
C MET A 736 -10.48 9.82 21.77
N CYS A 737 -9.37 10.40 21.30
CA CYS A 737 -8.25 10.73 22.18
C CYS A 737 -8.68 11.70 23.28
N PHE A 738 -9.40 12.79 22.95
CA PHE A 738 -9.92 13.75 23.93
C PHE A 738 -10.92 13.13 24.91
N LYS A 739 -11.80 12.24 24.46
CA LYS A 739 -12.72 11.49 25.34
C LYS A 739 -11.99 10.66 26.38
N ILE A 740 -10.96 9.92 25.96
CA ILE A 740 -10.16 9.10 26.86
C ILE A 740 -9.33 9.99 27.79
N TYR A 741 -8.72 11.05 27.25
CA TYR A 741 -7.95 12.01 28.02
C TYR A 741 -8.81 12.62 29.14
N THR A 742 -10.02 13.08 28.82
CA THR A 742 -10.97 13.65 29.79
C THR A 742 -11.30 12.69 30.93
N LYS A 743 -11.43 11.39 30.67
CA LYS A 743 -11.66 10.37 31.70
C LYS A 743 -10.49 10.16 32.64
N CYS A 744 -9.28 10.47 32.19
CA CYS A 744 -8.04 10.25 32.94
C CYS A 744 -7.61 11.46 33.77
N ILE A 745 -8.21 12.64 33.57
CA ILE A 745 -7.84 13.85 34.32
C ILE A 745 -8.27 13.72 35.79
N SER A 746 -7.32 13.94 36.69
CA SER A 746 -7.54 14.11 38.13
C SER A 746 -7.12 15.52 38.59
N ARG A 747 -7.48 15.89 39.84
CA ARG A 747 -7.15 17.20 40.42
C ARG A 747 -5.64 17.42 40.61
N ASP A 748 -4.88 16.35 40.78
CA ASP A 748 -3.45 16.43 41.13
C ASP A 748 -2.53 16.64 39.90
N MET A 749 -3.10 16.75 38.69
CA MET A 749 -2.35 16.91 37.45
C MET A 749 -2.18 18.38 37.06
N ASP A 750 -0.94 18.85 36.86
CA ASP A 750 -0.68 20.13 36.21
C ASP A 750 -0.74 19.96 34.68
N LEU A 751 -1.74 20.57 34.06
CA LEU A 751 -2.04 20.46 32.63
C LEU A 751 -2.00 21.81 31.90
N ARG A 752 -1.42 22.85 32.54
CA ARG A 752 -1.38 24.22 31.97
C ARG A 752 -0.64 24.29 30.63
N ASP A 753 0.42 23.50 30.48
CA ASP A 753 1.23 23.42 29.26
C ASP A 753 0.50 22.69 28.12
N LYS A 754 -0.48 21.84 28.44
CA LYS A 754 -1.29 21.10 27.44
C LYS A 754 -2.43 21.93 26.87
N LEU A 755 -2.90 22.95 27.60
CA LEU A 755 -3.98 23.83 27.12
C LEU A 755 -3.67 24.47 25.76
N ASP A 756 -2.42 24.88 25.51
CA ASP A 756 -2.04 25.50 24.23
C ASP A 756 -2.20 24.53 23.05
N LEU A 757 -1.88 23.24 23.26
CA LEU A 757 -2.11 22.21 22.26
C LEU A 757 -3.60 22.01 22.00
N PHE A 758 -4.43 22.04 23.04
CA PHE A 758 -5.87 21.83 22.90
C PHE A 758 -6.56 23.03 22.25
N PHE A 759 -6.11 24.25 22.56
CA PHE A 759 -6.54 25.46 21.87
C PHE A 759 -6.19 25.38 20.38
N GLN A 760 -4.98 24.93 20.06
CA GLN A 760 -4.58 24.73 18.66
C GLN A 760 -5.48 23.74 17.92
N VAL A 761 -5.93 22.65 18.56
CA VAL A 761 -6.90 21.74 17.94
C VAL A 761 -8.24 22.45 17.68
N VAL A 762 -8.74 23.23 18.63
CA VAL A 762 -10.02 23.95 18.48
C VAL A 762 -9.94 25.04 17.42
N VAL A 763 -8.82 25.78 17.37
CA VAL A 763 -8.62 26.98 16.53
C VAL A 763 -8.08 26.65 15.13
N LEU A 764 -7.00 25.86 15.04
CA LEU A 764 -6.24 25.65 13.80
C LEU A 764 -6.76 24.53 12.92
N ILE A 765 -7.62 23.66 13.44
CA ILE A 765 -8.32 22.67 12.60
C ILE A 765 -9.41 23.43 11.84
N SER A 766 -9.00 24.11 10.79
CA SER A 766 -9.87 24.71 9.79
C SER A 766 -10.61 23.62 9.03
N ASP A 767 -11.84 23.91 8.60
CA ASP A 767 -12.70 23.04 7.78
C ASP A 767 -12.03 22.52 6.49
N VAL A 768 -10.86 23.06 6.13
CA VAL A 768 -10.06 22.74 4.95
C VAL A 768 -9.49 21.31 4.93
N TYR A 769 -9.28 20.67 6.10
CA TYR A 769 -8.58 19.38 6.16
C TYR A 769 -9.48 18.14 6.28
N PHE A 770 -10.76 18.33 6.59
CA PHE A 770 -11.68 17.23 6.86
C PHE A 770 -12.85 17.26 5.89
N VAL A 771 -13.28 16.07 5.47
CA VAL A 771 -14.29 15.91 4.42
C VAL A 771 -15.70 16.30 4.90
N GLU A 772 -15.97 16.21 6.22
CA GLU A 772 -17.28 16.46 6.80
C GLU A 772 -17.20 17.44 7.99
N ILE A 773 -17.93 18.57 7.90
CA ILE A 773 -18.00 19.61 8.94
C ILE A 773 -18.44 19.02 10.30
N LYS A 774 -19.39 18.09 10.28
CA LYS A 774 -19.92 17.41 11.47
C LYS A 774 -18.84 16.72 12.29
N ASP A 775 -17.88 16.07 11.63
CA ASP A 775 -16.77 15.38 12.30
C ASP A 775 -15.80 16.37 12.96
N VAL A 776 -15.61 17.56 12.36
CA VAL A 776 -14.80 18.65 12.92
C VAL A 776 -15.47 19.26 14.15
N ASP A 777 -16.77 19.54 14.06
CA ASP A 777 -17.54 20.08 15.19
C ASP A 777 -17.56 19.11 16.37
N PHE A 778 -17.71 17.81 16.09
CA PHE A 778 -17.60 16.78 17.11
C PHE A 778 -16.21 16.76 17.78
N LEU A 779 -15.12 16.90 17.01
CA LEU A 779 -13.77 17.02 17.57
C LEU A 779 -13.62 18.27 18.45
N LYS A 780 -14.08 19.43 17.97
CA LYS A 780 -14.05 20.69 18.73
C LYS A 780 -14.84 20.54 20.04
N ALA A 781 -16.01 19.90 20.01
CA ALA A 781 -16.84 19.66 21.19
C ALA A 781 -16.09 18.84 22.25
N GLU A 782 -15.42 17.74 21.86
CA GLU A 782 -14.66 16.90 22.78
C GLU A 782 -13.41 17.61 23.34
N ALA A 783 -12.72 18.40 22.52
CA ALA A 783 -11.59 19.21 22.99
C ALA A 783 -12.05 20.28 24.01
N ILE A 784 -13.17 20.96 23.76
CA ILE A 784 -13.77 21.94 24.68
C ILE A 784 -14.24 21.25 25.97
N ASN A 785 -14.87 20.08 25.90
CA ASN A 785 -15.24 19.31 27.09
C ASN A 785 -14.01 18.93 27.94
N THR A 786 -12.90 18.60 27.29
CA THR A 786 -11.63 18.32 27.98
C THR A 786 -11.14 19.56 28.71
N ILE A 787 -11.14 20.72 28.05
CA ILE A 787 -10.72 22.01 28.64
C ILE A 787 -11.64 22.40 29.81
N PHE A 788 -12.96 22.28 29.64
CA PHE A 788 -13.93 22.49 30.70
C PHE A 788 -13.61 21.61 31.92
N LYS A 789 -13.30 20.32 31.72
CA LYS A 789 -12.97 19.42 32.83
C LYS A 789 -11.70 19.84 33.56
N ILE A 790 -10.67 20.28 32.83
CA ILE A 790 -9.42 20.81 33.41
C ILE A 790 -9.72 22.03 34.29
N CYS A 791 -10.45 23.02 33.77
CA CYS A 791 -10.82 24.22 34.50
C CYS A 791 -11.69 23.92 35.71
N HIS A 792 -12.67 23.01 35.56
CA HIS A 792 -13.57 22.65 36.65
C HIS A 792 -12.86 21.95 37.80
N LEU A 793 -11.86 21.11 37.51
CA LEU A 793 -11.06 20.45 38.53
C LEU A 793 -10.04 21.38 39.20
N ASN A 794 -9.57 22.40 38.49
CA ASN A 794 -8.57 23.37 38.95
C ASN A 794 -9.19 24.77 39.17
N ILE A 795 -10.43 24.80 39.64
CA ILE A 795 -11.25 26.02 39.65
C ILE A 795 -10.73 27.10 40.61
N GLU A 796 -9.90 26.71 41.56
CA GLU A 796 -9.26 27.59 42.54
C GLU A 796 -7.96 28.23 41.99
N ASP A 797 -7.37 27.69 40.91
CA ASP A 797 -6.20 28.28 40.25
C ASP A 797 -6.65 29.19 39.11
N GLU A 798 -6.75 30.48 39.41
CA GLU A 798 -7.18 31.53 38.47
C GLU A 798 -6.38 31.51 37.15
N LYS A 799 -5.13 31.03 37.16
CA LYS A 799 -4.29 30.98 35.95
C LYS A 799 -4.89 30.11 34.85
N TYR A 800 -5.59 29.04 35.20
CA TYR A 800 -6.27 28.21 34.20
C TYR A 800 -7.41 28.97 33.53
N LEU A 801 -8.22 29.67 34.34
CA LEU A 801 -9.36 30.44 33.85
C LEU A 801 -8.87 31.63 33.01
N GLU A 802 -7.89 32.40 33.48
CA GLU A 802 -7.31 33.51 32.74
C GLU A 802 -6.69 33.07 31.42
N LYS A 803 -6.03 31.90 31.38
CA LYS A 803 -5.46 31.35 30.14
C LYS A 803 -6.55 30.99 29.12
N VAL A 804 -7.66 30.39 29.56
CA VAL A 804 -8.80 30.09 28.68
C VAL A 804 -9.50 31.37 28.22
N GLN A 805 -9.70 32.33 29.12
CA GLN A 805 -10.31 33.63 28.82
C GLN A 805 -9.50 34.39 27.77
N ASN A 806 -8.19 34.52 27.95
CA ASN A 806 -7.35 35.31 27.07
C ASN A 806 -7.00 34.58 25.75
N GLY A 807 -7.01 33.25 25.76
CA GLY A 807 -6.61 32.43 24.61
C GLY A 807 -7.77 31.90 23.76
N LEU A 808 -8.70 31.17 24.37
CA LEU A 808 -9.71 30.40 23.65
C LEU A 808 -11.04 31.14 23.47
N MET A 809 -11.45 31.94 24.47
CA MET A 809 -12.75 32.61 24.43
C MET A 809 -12.97 33.54 23.23
N PRO A 810 -11.99 34.32 22.76
CA PRO A 810 -12.17 35.13 21.54
C PRO A 810 -12.56 34.30 20.32
N TYR A 811 -11.98 33.11 20.18
CA TYR A 811 -12.32 32.18 19.09
C TYR A 811 -13.71 31.56 19.28
N ILE A 812 -14.08 31.18 20.51
CA ILE A 812 -15.43 30.66 20.81
C ILE A 812 -16.51 31.68 20.43
N ILE A 813 -16.30 32.96 20.73
CA ILE A 813 -17.25 34.03 20.38
C ILE A 813 -17.41 34.13 18.86
N GLN A 814 -16.32 34.06 18.11
CA GLN A 814 -16.37 34.02 16.64
C GLN A 814 -17.07 32.76 16.13
N LEU A 815 -16.79 31.60 16.73
CA LEU A 815 -17.35 30.31 16.35
C LEU A 815 -18.87 30.25 16.58
N LEU A 816 -19.40 30.94 17.60
CA LEU A 816 -20.84 31.04 17.84
C LEU A 816 -21.58 31.81 16.73
N GLN A 817 -20.90 32.67 15.97
CA GLN A 817 -21.49 33.47 14.90
C GLN A 817 -21.71 32.65 13.61
N VAL A 818 -21.12 31.46 13.50
CA VAL A 818 -21.32 30.55 12.37
C VAL A 818 -22.24 29.38 12.75
N PRO A 819 -22.96 28.76 11.80
CA PRO A 819 -23.74 27.57 12.08
C PRO A 819 -22.84 26.43 12.58
N ILE A 820 -23.15 25.89 13.76
CA ILE A 820 -22.42 24.80 14.41
C ILE A 820 -23.38 23.71 14.92
N GLU A 821 -22.91 22.48 15.00
CA GLU A 821 -23.69 21.33 15.49
C GLU A 821 -24.08 21.43 16.98
N TYR A 822 -25.18 20.78 17.35
CA TYR A 822 -25.78 20.84 18.70
C TYR A 822 -24.80 20.42 19.80
N GLU A 823 -23.99 19.38 19.58
CA GLU A 823 -23.01 18.90 20.55
C GLU A 823 -21.94 19.95 20.87
N LEU A 824 -21.50 20.69 19.85
CA LEU A 824 -20.51 21.76 20.00
C LEU A 824 -21.11 22.97 20.74
N GLN A 825 -22.35 23.36 20.40
CA GLN A 825 -23.09 24.39 21.15
C GLN A 825 -23.18 24.03 22.63
N GLN A 826 -23.54 22.77 22.94
CA GLN A 826 -23.67 22.29 24.31
C GLN A 826 -22.35 22.33 25.10
N SER A 827 -21.23 22.02 24.45
CA SER A 827 -19.89 22.09 25.05
C SER A 827 -19.42 23.53 25.28
N ILE A 828 -19.69 24.43 24.33
CA ILE A 828 -19.39 25.86 24.45
C ILE A 828 -20.15 26.48 25.61
N VAL A 829 -21.47 26.28 25.67
CA VAL A 829 -22.32 26.83 26.75
C VAL A 829 -21.85 26.35 28.12
N LYS A 830 -21.52 25.05 28.26
CA LYS A 830 -20.98 24.51 29.52
C LYS A 830 -19.69 25.21 29.97
N LEU A 831 -18.75 25.45 29.04
CA LEU A 831 -17.51 26.15 29.34
C LEU A 831 -17.80 27.60 29.73
N MET A 832 -18.64 28.31 28.98
CA MET A 832 -18.99 29.71 29.28
C MET A 832 -19.69 29.86 30.63
N CYS A 833 -20.63 28.96 30.97
CA CYS A 833 -21.26 28.92 32.29
C CYS A 833 -20.23 28.78 33.42
N LEU A 834 -19.24 27.89 33.25
CA LEU A 834 -18.17 27.73 34.24
C LEU A 834 -17.35 29.01 34.39
N MET A 835 -16.99 29.64 33.27
CA MET A 835 -16.17 30.85 33.27
C MET A 835 -16.89 32.02 33.95
N ILE A 836 -18.17 32.24 33.63
CA ILE A 836 -18.94 33.36 34.17
C ILE A 836 -19.35 33.15 35.64
N ASP A 837 -19.69 31.91 36.04
CA ASP A 837 -20.00 31.57 37.43
C ASP A 837 -18.83 31.85 38.38
N LYS A 838 -17.59 31.72 37.87
CA LYS A 838 -16.38 31.95 38.67
C LYS A 838 -15.86 33.36 38.63
N ARG A 839 -16.01 34.06 37.52
CA ARG A 839 -15.57 35.45 37.40
C ARG A 839 -16.49 36.23 36.48
N LEU A 840 -17.47 36.88 37.07
CA LEU A 840 -18.46 37.68 36.34
C LEU A 840 -17.80 38.74 35.45
N SER A 841 -16.66 39.31 35.86
CA SER A 841 -15.92 40.31 35.07
C SER A 841 -15.32 39.79 33.76
N PHE A 842 -15.31 38.48 33.51
CA PHE A 842 -14.97 37.96 32.18
C PHE A 842 -16.01 38.31 31.13
N ARG A 843 -17.26 38.51 31.54
CA ARG A 843 -18.35 38.97 30.68
C ARG A 843 -18.04 40.29 30.00
N ASP A 844 -17.34 41.20 30.69
CA ASP A 844 -17.04 42.54 30.17
C ASP A 844 -16.12 42.52 28.94
N GLN A 845 -15.41 41.40 28.74
CA GLN A 845 -14.54 41.16 27.60
C GLN A 845 -15.24 40.39 26.48
N TRP A 846 -16.45 39.90 26.72
CA TRP A 846 -17.24 39.20 25.74
C TRP A 846 -18.13 40.22 25.01
N GLU A 847 -18.28 40.09 23.69
CA GLU A 847 -19.19 40.94 22.91
C GLU A 847 -20.65 40.57 23.22
N VAL A 848 -21.14 40.91 24.41
CA VAL A 848 -22.42 40.43 24.97
C VAL A 848 -23.60 40.68 24.01
N GLN A 849 -23.62 41.83 23.34
CA GLN A 849 -24.66 42.18 22.37
C GLN A 849 -24.72 41.21 21.18
N THR A 850 -23.58 40.64 20.79
CA THR A 850 -23.49 39.65 19.71
C THR A 850 -23.89 38.25 20.18
N ILE A 851 -23.57 37.91 21.43
CA ILE A 851 -23.75 36.55 21.97
C ILE A 851 -25.19 36.30 22.42
N VAL A 852 -25.85 37.28 23.05
CA VAL A 852 -27.20 37.14 23.63
C VAL A 852 -28.22 36.57 22.64
N PRO A 853 -28.38 37.09 21.40
CA PRO A 853 -29.35 36.54 20.44
C PRO A 853 -29.09 35.08 20.06
N ILE A 854 -27.82 34.66 20.06
CA ILE A 854 -27.41 33.29 19.74
C ILE A 854 -27.80 32.35 20.90
N ILE A 855 -27.56 32.77 22.14
CA ILE A 855 -27.92 31.99 23.34
C ILE A 855 -29.43 31.91 23.52
N GLU A 856 -30.19 32.97 23.23
CA GLU A 856 -31.66 32.93 23.18
C GLU A 856 -32.15 31.87 22.19
N LYS A 857 -31.52 31.81 21.00
CA LYS A 857 -31.81 30.76 20.03
C LYS A 857 -31.52 29.38 20.61
N PHE A 858 -30.40 29.18 21.32
CA PHE A 858 -30.04 27.90 21.96
C PHE A 858 -31.03 27.49 23.08
N GLU A 859 -31.54 28.44 23.85
CA GLU A 859 -32.60 28.20 24.85
C GLU A 859 -33.92 27.81 24.19
N SER A 860 -34.20 28.31 22.99
CA SER A 860 -35.42 27.97 22.24
C SER A 860 -35.35 26.63 21.46
N HIS A 861 -34.24 25.89 21.51
CA HIS A 861 -34.14 24.57 20.86
C HIS A 861 -35.08 23.54 21.53
N ASP A 862 -35.44 22.49 20.79
CA ASP A 862 -36.18 21.33 21.31
C ASP A 862 -35.36 20.04 21.10
N PRO A 863 -34.69 19.49 22.14
CA PRO A 863 -34.61 20.02 23.50
C PRO A 863 -33.68 21.25 23.61
N PRO A 864 -33.87 22.09 24.64
CA PRO A 864 -33.02 23.27 24.86
C PRO A 864 -31.59 22.88 25.25
N ILE A 865 -30.60 23.70 24.85
CA ILE A 865 -29.21 23.50 25.25
C ILE A 865 -29.09 23.68 26.77
N ASN A 866 -28.57 22.66 27.46
CA ASN A 866 -28.46 22.69 28.93
C ASN A 866 -27.54 23.84 29.39
N GLY A 867 -28.06 24.70 30.27
CA GLY A 867 -27.34 25.84 30.83
C GLY A 867 -27.47 27.14 30.03
N ALA A 868 -28.16 27.13 28.88
CA ALA A 868 -28.38 28.34 28.08
C ALA A 868 -29.20 29.39 28.86
N ASP A 869 -30.22 28.98 29.63
CA ASP A 869 -31.03 29.89 30.46
C ASP A 869 -30.20 30.58 31.55
N PHE A 870 -29.32 29.83 32.22
CA PHE A 870 -28.41 30.35 33.22
C PHE A 870 -27.44 31.35 32.59
N LEU A 871 -26.79 30.97 31.49
CA LEU A 871 -25.86 31.84 30.79
C LEU A 871 -26.56 33.11 30.31
N LEU A 872 -27.76 33.01 29.76
CA LEU A 872 -28.55 34.14 29.31
C LEU A 872 -28.86 35.10 30.47
N LYS A 873 -29.32 34.57 31.61
CA LYS A 873 -29.54 35.38 32.83
C LYS A 873 -28.26 36.12 33.23
N GLN A 874 -27.11 35.43 33.27
CA GLN A 874 -25.83 36.07 33.63
C GLN A 874 -25.39 37.12 32.60
N LEU A 875 -25.64 36.90 31.31
CA LEU A 875 -25.33 37.86 30.24
C LEU A 875 -26.26 39.08 30.25
N LEU A 876 -27.51 38.94 30.70
CA LEU A 876 -28.52 40.01 30.76
C LEU A 876 -28.49 40.83 32.06
N LEU A 877 -27.81 40.36 33.11
CA LEU A 877 -27.60 41.11 34.35
C LEU A 877 -26.75 42.35 34.07
N SER A 878 -27.31 43.47 33.61
CA SER A 878 -26.58 44.74 33.48
C SER A 878 -26.00 45.15 34.82
N ASP A 879 -24.81 45.76 34.84
CA ASP A 879 -24.35 46.56 35.97
C ASP A 879 -25.34 47.73 36.17
N ASN A 880 -26.40 47.47 36.94
CA ASN A 880 -27.48 48.37 37.34
C ASN A 880 -28.23 49.14 36.22
N LYS A 881 -29.40 48.63 35.85
CA LYS A 881 -30.64 49.44 35.77
C LYS A 881 -31.83 48.66 36.31
#